data_AF-A0A409WI15-F1
#
_entry.id   AF-A0A409WI15-F1
#
_cell.length_a   1.000
_cell.length_b   1.000
_cell.length_c   1.000
_cell.angle_alpha   90.00
_cell.angle_beta   90.00
_cell.angle_gamma   90.00
#
_symmetry.space_group_name_H-M   'P 1'
#
loop_
_entity.id
_entity.type
_entity.pdbx_description
1 polymer ?
#
loop_
_entity_poly.entity_id
_entity_poly.type
_entity_poly.pdbx_seq_one_letter_code
_entity_poly.pdbx_strand_id
1 'polypeptide(L)'
;MMDKHPLYRTGIGRLALLRVLLASLLVVVATISSFGITLDWRAQVSEKVPINAAQIVQKCQSLHDLPGPPDGFHQREYSDRYVSGTLPTLIRNASIWTGRDSGNEVVVGDILLDKGLIREIGTIKVLKAHKNLVVVDAGGAWITPGIVDLHSHLGVFSAPPLRGSIDSNSRKGPILPWLRTLDGLNTHDEAYQLSVSGGVTTANVLPGSANAIGGQAFTIKLRPTAERSSTAMVLEPPFELNGSHVDSSFRSRWRQMKHACGENPGRMYSNTRMDTIWAFREGYNTARKIKKKQDEYCVKALNGQWKDLGEFPDDLQWEALVDVLRGRVKIHNHCYEGVDLDGIVRLTNEFKFSIAAFHHADETYLVPDLLKKAYGHPPAIALFATNARYKREAYRGSEFAPRILAEHGLKVSDHPVLDSRFLLNEAQQAHYYGLPHNLALASVTSTPATVLGYDHRIGFIKPGYDADIVLWDSHPLALGATPAQVFIDGIPQLDKPYVNPKPSSSQRVPKTPDFSQEAKDAVNYDGLPPLEPSKSKSDSVIFTNVNSVLLREGADVREVFSTAQTGKAGVVVVEHGKITCFGVLLDCPSAARADTGIPSIDLDGGSVSPALISFGSRLALNHIDGEASTNDGPVYDPLVSDIPAILGEGSVIRAVDGLQFSTRDALLAYRSGVTIGVTAPTSSGLISGLGTAFTTGSLHGLSKGAVLQEATALHVAVGWSATTSISTQIAVLRSLLDGEGKGRLGASFESVVKGEIPLVIQVQSADIMASLINLKKEVEKGHGKSIQVTFAGAKEAHLVAKEIGEAGIGVILRPSRAFPRDWDSRRILPGPPLTKDNSFSILREHNVTIGIGVEEQWSSRNIRFDIAWAALDTAGGLSVSDATALASTNLERLLGVRSHDSDLVAVRQGTLLDFEGKVVGIISPRREVVDLLLSQETANSISGYSQSSYLLTQTDGATVSLGFYDSSVQIFGSKRLYRGMYKVQLDVNAYQSFNGESDFELFQQTLFSANFTLGAHEIRISNMNTTFTDVDYITFQTNVGKDNESLIINTFQDGHPSFKYAPSSSWSTPDKVGTFIGSNGQYRTSSAI
;
A
#
# COMPACT_ATOMS: atom_id res chain seq x y z
N MET A 1 -66.29 19.86 -70.07
CA MET A 1 -66.73 20.10 -71.45
C MET A 1 -65.48 20.31 -72.28
N MET A 2 -65.00 19.24 -72.90
CA MET A 2 -65.39 18.76 -74.23
C MET A 2 -64.37 19.32 -75.23
N ASP A 3 -63.79 18.55 -76.14
CA ASP A 3 -63.53 17.13 -76.19
C ASP A 3 -62.49 16.95 -77.31
N LYS A 4 -61.77 15.85 -77.20
CA LYS A 4 -60.93 15.16 -78.18
C LYS A 4 -61.05 15.51 -79.68
N HIS A 5 -59.86 15.65 -80.31
CA HIS A 5 -59.40 15.02 -81.58
C HIS A 5 -60.16 15.31 -82.91
N PRO A 6 -59.70 14.86 -84.10
CA PRO A 6 -58.35 14.70 -84.65
C PRO A 6 -58.18 15.12 -86.16
N LEU A 7 -56.92 15.19 -86.60
CA LEU A 7 -56.25 14.69 -87.84
C LEU A 7 -56.67 15.04 -89.30
N TYR A 8 -55.61 14.93 -90.15
CA TYR A 8 -55.49 14.78 -91.62
C TYR A 8 -55.51 16.08 -92.48
N ARG A 9 -54.65 16.34 -93.49
CA ARG A 9 -53.56 15.62 -94.21
C ARG A 9 -52.79 16.57 -95.17
N THR A 10 -51.61 16.10 -95.62
CA THR A 10 -50.87 16.33 -96.91
C THR A 10 -50.27 17.70 -97.31
N GLY A 11 -48.94 17.81 -97.24
CA GLY A 11 -47.98 17.73 -98.38
C GLY A 11 -47.76 18.95 -99.32
N ILE A 12 -46.51 19.45 -99.40
CA ILE A 12 -45.70 19.83 -100.60
C ILE A 12 -44.56 20.81 -100.20
N GLY A 13 -43.35 20.66 -100.78
CA GLY A 13 -42.47 21.81 -101.07
C GLY A 13 -41.13 21.94 -100.31
N ARG A 14 -40.24 20.94 -100.39
CA ARG A 14 -38.81 21.05 -99.99
C ARG A 14 -37.98 21.65 -101.13
N LEU A 15 -37.29 22.79 -100.91
CA LEU A 15 -35.85 23.02 -101.21
C LEU A 15 -35.35 24.48 -101.10
N ALA A 16 -36.19 25.49 -100.89
CA ALA A 16 -35.74 26.90 -100.85
C ALA A 16 -35.41 27.44 -99.43
N LEU A 17 -35.88 26.79 -98.35
CA LEU A 17 -35.61 27.23 -96.97
C LEU A 17 -34.28 26.76 -96.37
N LEU A 18 -33.59 25.79 -97.01
CA LEU A 18 -32.38 25.18 -96.44
C LEU A 18 -31.18 26.15 -96.42
N ARG A 19 -31.15 27.16 -97.31
CA ARG A 19 -30.07 28.17 -97.35
C ARG A 19 -30.29 29.35 -96.39
N VAL A 20 -31.52 29.62 -95.97
CA VAL A 20 -31.79 30.66 -94.96
C VAL A 20 -31.56 30.12 -93.55
N LEU A 21 -31.90 28.85 -93.30
CA LEU A 21 -31.70 28.20 -91.99
C LEU A 21 -30.22 28.03 -91.61
N LEU A 22 -29.31 27.79 -92.56
CA LEU A 22 -27.88 27.66 -92.27
C LEU A 22 -27.20 28.99 -91.90
N ALA A 23 -27.63 30.10 -92.50
CA ALA A 23 -27.07 31.43 -92.20
C ALA A 23 -27.52 31.94 -90.81
N SER A 24 -28.76 31.65 -90.41
CA SER A 24 -29.23 31.95 -89.05
C SER A 24 -28.62 31.04 -87.98
N LEU A 25 -28.26 29.80 -88.30
CA LEU A 25 -27.60 28.89 -87.36
C LEU A 25 -26.16 29.35 -87.07
N LEU A 26 -25.44 29.87 -88.06
CA LEU A 26 -24.07 30.39 -87.89
C LEU A 26 -24.02 31.70 -87.09
N VAL A 27 -25.03 32.58 -87.23
CA VAL A 27 -25.11 33.81 -86.42
C VAL A 27 -25.44 33.49 -84.95
N VAL A 28 -26.32 32.52 -84.68
CA VAL A 28 -26.63 32.08 -83.31
C VAL A 28 -25.42 31.43 -82.64
N VAL A 29 -24.67 30.58 -83.35
CA VAL A 29 -23.45 29.96 -82.83
C VAL A 29 -22.33 30.98 -82.58
N ALA A 30 -22.21 32.03 -83.42
CA ALA A 30 -21.25 33.11 -83.22
C ALA A 30 -21.62 34.06 -82.05
N THR A 31 -22.92 34.30 -81.80
CA THR A 31 -23.35 35.11 -80.64
C THR A 31 -23.22 34.37 -79.31
N ILE A 32 -23.43 33.05 -79.28
CA ILE A 32 -23.25 32.22 -78.07
C ILE A 32 -21.77 32.05 -77.70
N SER A 33 -20.85 32.14 -78.67
CA SER A 33 -19.41 32.08 -78.43
C SER A 33 -18.78 33.44 -78.05
N SER A 34 -19.42 34.56 -78.41
CA SER A 34 -18.87 35.92 -78.16
C SER A 34 -19.36 36.56 -76.85
N PHE A 35 -20.54 36.19 -76.35
CA PHE A 35 -20.95 36.46 -74.98
C PHE A 35 -20.84 35.14 -74.22
N GLY A 36 -19.77 34.98 -73.44
CA GLY A 36 -19.47 33.77 -72.65
C GLY A 36 -20.51 33.46 -71.58
N ILE A 37 -21.73 33.11 -71.99
CA ILE A 37 -22.71 32.41 -71.19
C ILE A 37 -22.55 30.94 -71.56
N THR A 38 -21.49 30.33 -71.03
CA THR A 38 -21.55 28.91 -70.76
C THR A 38 -22.70 28.73 -69.77
N LEU A 39 -23.88 28.31 -70.26
CA LEU A 39 -24.86 27.63 -69.43
C LEU A 39 -24.14 26.37 -68.94
N ASP A 40 -23.49 26.50 -67.79
CA ASP A 40 -22.86 25.40 -67.09
C ASP A 40 -24.01 24.46 -66.68
N TRP A 41 -24.35 23.53 -67.57
CA TRP A 41 -25.11 22.33 -67.26
C TRP A 41 -24.20 21.42 -66.41
N ARG A 42 -23.71 21.94 -65.27
CA ARG A 42 -23.47 21.10 -64.12
C ARG A 42 -24.83 20.53 -63.82
N ALA A 43 -25.04 19.27 -64.21
CA ALA A 43 -26.03 18.44 -63.57
C ALA A 43 -25.87 18.73 -62.08
N GLN A 44 -26.85 19.40 -61.50
CA GLN A 44 -26.87 19.65 -60.07
C GLN A 44 -27.05 18.25 -59.50
N VAL A 45 -25.93 17.57 -59.22
CA VAL A 45 -25.93 16.26 -58.58
C VAL A 45 -26.54 16.56 -57.23
N SER A 46 -27.84 16.26 -57.11
CA SER A 46 -28.53 16.18 -55.85
C SER A 46 -27.81 15.09 -55.04
N GLU A 47 -26.77 15.45 -54.30
CA GLU A 47 -26.20 14.56 -53.30
C GLU A 47 -27.30 14.26 -52.28
N LYS A 48 -27.68 12.99 -52.18
CA LYS A 48 -28.62 12.54 -51.15
C LYS A 48 -27.90 12.59 -49.81
N VAL A 49 -28.07 13.70 -49.09
CA VAL A 49 -27.58 13.84 -47.71
C VAL A 49 -28.45 12.97 -46.80
N PRO A 50 -27.86 12.08 -45.98
CA PRO A 50 -28.59 11.28 -45.01
C PRO A 50 -29.32 12.17 -44.00
N ILE A 51 -30.51 11.75 -43.55
CA ILE A 51 -31.29 12.49 -42.54
C ILE A 51 -30.49 12.67 -41.23
N ASN A 52 -29.60 11.73 -40.92
CA ASN A 52 -28.73 11.75 -39.76
C ASN A 52 -27.33 12.35 -40.04
N ALA A 53 -27.12 13.08 -41.15
CA ALA A 53 -25.81 13.65 -41.50
C ALA A 53 -25.23 14.54 -40.39
N ALA A 54 -26.06 15.35 -39.72
CA ALA A 54 -25.62 16.19 -38.61
C ALA A 54 -25.10 15.35 -37.42
N GLN A 55 -25.79 14.26 -37.08
CA GLN A 55 -25.36 13.33 -36.03
C GLN A 55 -24.06 12.61 -36.42
N ILE A 56 -23.90 12.24 -37.70
CA ILE A 56 -22.68 11.62 -38.20
C ILE A 56 -21.50 12.60 -38.10
N VAL A 57 -21.67 13.85 -38.53
CA VAL A 57 -20.64 14.90 -38.40
C VAL A 57 -20.25 15.08 -36.93
N GLN A 58 -21.24 15.20 -36.04
CA GLN A 58 -21.00 15.40 -34.63
C GLN A 58 -20.29 14.19 -33.98
N LYS A 59 -20.71 12.95 -34.31
CA LYS A 59 -19.99 11.73 -33.90
C LYS A 59 -18.55 11.79 -34.36
N CYS A 60 -18.30 12.08 -35.63
CA CYS A 60 -16.96 12.14 -36.22
C CYS A 60 -16.06 13.22 -35.61
N GLN A 61 -16.60 14.40 -35.33
CA GLN A 61 -15.88 15.44 -34.59
C GLN A 61 -15.55 14.97 -33.18
N SER A 62 -16.54 14.38 -32.50
CA SER A 62 -16.38 13.95 -31.12
C SER A 62 -15.27 12.93 -30.97
N LEU A 63 -15.00 12.04 -31.94
CA LEU A 63 -14.01 10.93 -31.84
C LEU A 63 -12.57 11.35 -31.47
N HIS A 64 -12.25 12.63 -31.55
CA HIS A 64 -10.93 13.18 -31.22
C HIS A 64 -10.88 13.83 -29.83
N ASP A 65 -12.03 13.99 -29.17
CA ASP A 65 -12.09 14.61 -27.85
C ASP A 65 -11.57 13.66 -26.77
N LEU A 66 -10.80 14.23 -25.83
CA LEU A 66 -10.36 13.51 -24.64
C LEU A 66 -11.41 13.64 -23.53
N PRO A 67 -11.61 12.59 -22.71
CA PRO A 67 -12.55 12.65 -21.61
C PRO A 67 -12.16 13.70 -20.56
N GLY A 68 -13.17 14.28 -19.91
CA GLY A 68 -12.96 15.23 -18.81
C GLY A 68 -14.23 15.94 -18.37
N PRO A 69 -14.17 16.68 -17.26
CA PRO A 69 -15.33 17.44 -16.78
C PRO A 69 -15.74 18.54 -17.78
N PRO A 70 -17.02 18.95 -17.75
CA PRO A 70 -17.47 20.13 -18.50
C PRO A 70 -16.83 21.41 -17.94
N ASP A 71 -16.78 22.45 -18.78
CA ASP A 71 -16.30 23.76 -18.37
C ASP A 71 -17.15 24.31 -17.20
N GLY A 72 -16.49 24.85 -16.17
CA GLY A 72 -17.17 25.37 -14.98
C GLY A 72 -17.71 24.30 -14.03
N PHE A 73 -17.33 23.02 -14.15
CA PHE A 73 -17.83 21.92 -13.29
C PHE A 73 -17.88 22.24 -11.79
N HIS A 74 -16.85 22.90 -11.24
CA HIS A 74 -16.77 23.24 -9.82
C HIS A 74 -17.69 24.38 -9.38
N GLN A 75 -18.37 25.06 -10.30
CA GLN A 75 -19.39 26.09 -10.01
C GLN A 75 -20.76 25.47 -9.69
N ARG A 76 -20.88 24.13 -9.74
CA ARG A 76 -22.12 23.41 -9.45
C ARG A 76 -22.65 23.72 -8.06
N GLU A 77 -23.95 23.99 -7.98
CA GLU A 77 -24.61 24.25 -6.70
C GLU A 77 -24.87 22.98 -5.89
N TYR A 78 -24.91 21.80 -6.51
CA TYR A 78 -25.12 20.53 -5.82
C TYR A 78 -24.42 19.40 -6.58
N SER A 79 -24.09 18.32 -5.85
CA SER A 79 -23.58 17.10 -6.46
C SER A 79 -24.70 16.39 -7.24
N ASP A 80 -24.38 15.80 -8.40
CA ASP A 80 -25.27 14.91 -9.14
C ASP A 80 -25.68 13.67 -8.32
N ARG A 81 -24.95 13.37 -7.24
CA ARG A 81 -25.24 12.31 -6.27
C ARG A 81 -25.92 12.80 -4.99
N TYR A 82 -26.30 14.08 -4.93
CA TYR A 82 -26.96 14.65 -3.75
C TYR A 82 -28.29 13.94 -3.45
N VAL A 83 -28.45 13.52 -2.20
CA VAL A 83 -29.72 12.97 -1.71
C VAL A 83 -30.55 14.10 -1.10
N SER A 84 -31.73 14.33 -1.67
CA SER A 84 -32.66 15.36 -1.17
C SER A 84 -32.99 15.11 0.30
N GLY A 85 -32.92 16.17 1.11
CA GLY A 85 -33.16 16.10 2.56
C GLY A 85 -31.91 15.87 3.40
N THR A 86 -30.75 15.56 2.81
CA THR A 86 -29.49 15.55 3.56
C THR A 86 -29.19 16.94 4.10
N LEU A 87 -29.03 17.04 5.42
CA LEU A 87 -28.74 18.28 6.13
C LEU A 87 -27.28 18.70 5.90
N PRO A 88 -26.99 20.01 5.84
CA PRO A 88 -25.63 20.51 5.85
C PRO A 88 -24.93 20.14 7.17
N THR A 89 -23.64 19.79 7.08
CA THR A 89 -22.80 19.42 8.23
C THR A 89 -21.61 20.37 8.33
N LEU A 90 -21.43 21.00 9.49
CA LEU A 90 -20.25 21.77 9.83
C LEU A 90 -19.39 20.97 10.80
N ILE A 91 -18.16 20.67 10.38
CA ILE A 91 -17.14 20.08 11.23
C ILE A 91 -16.23 21.21 11.70
N ARG A 92 -16.09 21.40 13.01
CA ARG A 92 -15.32 22.51 13.59
C ARG A 92 -13.97 22.05 14.14
N ASN A 93 -13.01 22.97 14.19
CA ASN A 93 -11.74 22.79 14.90
C ASN A 93 -11.00 21.50 14.46
N ALA A 94 -10.65 21.40 13.18
CA ALA A 94 -9.96 20.25 12.62
C ALA A 94 -8.57 20.62 12.06
N SER A 95 -7.68 19.63 12.01
CA SER A 95 -6.43 19.64 11.25
C SER A 95 -6.69 18.98 9.89
N ILE A 96 -6.82 19.79 8.83
CA ILE A 96 -7.36 19.36 7.54
C ILE A 96 -6.22 19.15 6.54
N TRP A 97 -5.84 17.91 6.28
CA TRP A 97 -4.93 17.58 5.19
C TRP A 97 -5.69 17.63 3.86
N THR A 98 -5.34 18.56 2.97
CA THR A 98 -6.19 18.86 1.79
C THR A 98 -5.85 18.03 0.57
N GLY A 99 -4.69 17.38 0.56
CA GLY A 99 -4.08 16.74 -0.61
C GLY A 99 -3.49 17.72 -1.63
N ARG A 100 -3.57 19.04 -1.41
CA ARG A 100 -2.95 20.05 -2.28
C ARG A 100 -1.45 20.20 -2.01
N ASP A 101 -0.79 20.94 -2.89
CA ASP A 101 0.65 21.23 -2.80
C ASP A 101 1.50 19.96 -2.62
N SER A 102 1.27 18.98 -3.49
CA SER A 102 1.90 17.65 -3.40
C SER A 102 1.71 16.95 -2.05
N GLY A 103 0.57 17.19 -1.40
CA GLY A 103 0.23 16.62 -0.10
C GLY A 103 0.83 17.35 1.11
N ASN A 104 1.37 18.56 0.94
CA ASN A 104 1.99 19.30 2.05
C ASN A 104 1.03 20.28 2.73
N GLU A 105 -0.11 20.62 2.13
CA GLU A 105 -1.03 21.60 2.72
C GLU A 105 -1.89 20.99 3.84
N VAL A 106 -1.77 21.59 5.03
CA VAL A 106 -2.66 21.38 6.17
C VAL A 106 -3.33 22.69 6.55
N VAL A 107 -4.65 22.71 6.57
CA VAL A 107 -5.47 23.86 6.99
C VAL A 107 -6.03 23.59 8.37
N VAL A 108 -5.86 24.53 9.31
CA VAL A 108 -6.51 24.46 10.63
C VAL A 108 -7.80 25.27 10.58
N GLY A 109 -8.92 24.65 10.96
CA GLY A 109 -10.22 25.33 11.01
C GLY A 109 -11.40 24.41 10.79
N ASP A 110 -12.44 24.93 10.14
CA ASP A 110 -13.72 24.24 9.98
C ASP A 110 -13.89 23.73 8.53
N ILE A 111 -14.83 22.80 8.32
CA ILE A 111 -15.28 22.34 7.00
C ILE A 111 -16.81 22.39 6.96
N LEU A 112 -17.39 23.01 5.94
CA LEU A 112 -18.83 22.95 5.65
C LEU A 112 -19.12 21.98 4.49
N LEU A 113 -19.88 20.93 4.77
CA LEU A 113 -20.44 20.01 3.79
C LEU A 113 -21.90 20.40 3.53
N ASP A 114 -22.28 20.62 2.27
CA ASP A 114 -23.66 20.93 1.91
C ASP A 114 -23.96 20.50 0.46
N LYS A 115 -25.18 20.03 0.25
CA LYS A 115 -25.67 19.48 -1.03
C LYS A 115 -24.73 18.47 -1.69
N GLY A 116 -24.10 17.62 -0.87
CA GLY A 116 -23.14 16.60 -1.28
C GLY A 116 -21.79 17.14 -1.74
N LEU A 117 -21.49 18.41 -1.45
CA LEU A 117 -20.25 19.07 -1.83
C LEU A 117 -19.51 19.63 -0.60
N ILE A 118 -18.20 19.72 -0.70
CA ILE A 118 -17.39 20.56 0.18
C ILE A 118 -17.65 22.01 -0.25
N ARG A 119 -18.22 22.83 0.64
CA ARG A 119 -18.51 24.24 0.34
C ARG A 119 -17.36 25.16 0.66
N GLU A 120 -16.86 25.06 1.88
CA GLU A 120 -15.85 25.96 2.42
C GLU A 120 -14.99 25.20 3.42
N ILE A 121 -13.73 25.61 3.54
CA ILE A 121 -12.76 25.09 4.51
C ILE A 121 -12.00 26.25 5.17
N GLY A 122 -11.52 26.04 6.39
CA GLY A 122 -10.85 27.08 7.18
C GLY A 122 -11.86 27.97 7.89
N THR A 123 -11.90 29.27 7.56
CA THR A 123 -12.86 30.21 8.14
C THR A 123 -14.15 30.26 7.31
N ILE A 124 -15.27 29.79 7.88
CA ILE A 124 -16.55 29.67 7.17
C ILE A 124 -17.33 31.00 7.18
N LYS A 125 -17.65 31.52 5.99
CA LYS A 125 -18.33 32.81 5.79
C LYS A 125 -19.84 32.66 5.60
N VAL A 126 -20.29 31.58 4.95
CA VAL A 126 -21.70 31.37 4.57
C VAL A 126 -22.58 30.74 5.66
N LEU A 127 -22.09 30.69 6.90
CA LEU A 127 -22.79 30.02 8.01
C LEU A 127 -24.20 30.59 8.26
N LYS A 128 -24.37 31.92 8.15
CA LYS A 128 -25.65 32.62 8.37
C LYS A 128 -26.76 32.23 7.38
N ALA A 129 -26.41 31.65 6.24
CA ALA A 129 -27.39 31.20 5.23
C ALA A 129 -28.06 29.86 5.60
N HIS A 130 -27.55 29.13 6.61
CA HIS A 130 -27.99 27.78 6.96
C HIS A 130 -28.82 27.80 8.24
N LYS A 131 -30.09 27.36 8.18
CA LYS A 131 -31.02 27.36 9.34
C LYS A 131 -30.99 26.05 10.14
N ASN A 132 -30.67 24.92 9.51
CA ASN A 132 -30.65 23.59 10.11
C ASN A 132 -29.32 22.91 9.81
N LEU A 133 -28.36 23.04 10.71
CA LEU A 133 -26.97 22.60 10.53
C LEU A 133 -26.62 21.52 11.55
N VAL A 134 -26.09 20.39 11.09
CA VAL A 134 -25.45 19.41 11.96
C VAL A 134 -24.08 19.94 12.31
N VAL A 135 -23.75 20.06 13.60
CA VAL A 135 -22.43 20.54 14.04
C VAL A 135 -21.69 19.38 14.71
N VAL A 136 -20.49 19.10 14.22
CA VAL A 136 -19.55 18.13 14.78
C VAL A 136 -18.32 18.90 15.22
N ASP A 137 -17.88 18.74 16.47
CA ASP A 137 -16.61 19.28 16.92
C ASP A 137 -15.53 18.20 16.76
N ALA A 138 -14.48 18.50 15.99
CA ALA A 138 -13.36 17.60 15.78
C ALA A 138 -12.31 17.71 16.89
N GLY A 139 -12.33 18.73 17.75
CA GLY A 139 -11.42 18.82 18.90
C GLY A 139 -9.93 18.86 18.53
N GLY A 140 -9.57 19.34 17.34
CA GLY A 140 -8.24 19.36 16.77
C GLY A 140 -7.88 18.14 15.91
N ALA A 141 -8.77 17.15 15.83
CA ALA A 141 -8.55 15.90 15.13
C ALA A 141 -8.30 16.06 13.62
N TRP A 142 -7.73 15.02 13.03
CA TRP A 142 -7.29 15.02 11.64
C TRP A 142 -8.42 14.70 10.67
N ILE A 143 -8.46 15.43 9.56
CA ILE A 143 -9.36 15.15 8.43
C ILE A 143 -8.54 14.96 7.15
N THR A 144 -8.86 13.92 6.39
CA THR A 144 -8.32 13.66 5.04
C THR A 144 -9.46 13.58 4.01
N PRO A 145 -9.17 13.70 2.70
CA PRO A 145 -10.10 13.21 1.69
C PRO A 145 -10.43 11.74 1.96
N GLY A 146 -11.59 11.31 1.46
CA GLY A 146 -11.94 9.89 1.40
C GLY A 146 -10.85 9.08 0.71
N ILE A 147 -10.52 7.90 1.27
CA ILE A 147 -9.54 6.99 0.67
C ILE A 147 -10.11 6.45 -0.65
N VAL A 148 -9.26 6.42 -1.68
CA VAL A 148 -9.60 5.97 -3.03
C VAL A 148 -8.80 4.71 -3.34
N ASP A 149 -9.50 3.59 -3.43
CA ASP A 149 -8.95 2.30 -3.81
C ASP A 149 -8.81 2.21 -5.34
N LEU A 150 -7.57 2.24 -5.83
CA LEU A 150 -7.25 2.20 -7.27
C LEU A 150 -7.50 0.83 -7.90
N HIS A 151 -7.55 -0.24 -7.09
CA HIS A 151 -7.60 -1.61 -7.56
C HIS A 151 -8.40 -2.51 -6.63
N SER A 152 -9.68 -2.69 -6.95
CA SER A 152 -10.56 -3.47 -6.11
C SER A 152 -11.27 -4.58 -6.88
N HIS A 153 -11.66 -5.62 -6.13
CA HIS A 153 -12.57 -6.67 -6.58
C HIS A 153 -13.87 -6.69 -5.75
N LEU A 154 -14.12 -5.66 -4.94
CA LEU A 154 -15.37 -5.49 -4.18
C LEU A 154 -16.59 -5.68 -5.09
N GLY A 155 -17.59 -6.41 -4.59
CA GLY A 155 -18.82 -6.70 -5.30
C GLY A 155 -18.73 -7.79 -6.39
N VAL A 156 -17.59 -7.97 -7.05
CA VAL A 156 -17.37 -9.08 -8.02
C VAL A 156 -16.63 -10.27 -7.40
N PHE A 157 -16.10 -10.10 -6.20
CA PHE A 157 -15.53 -11.12 -5.34
C PHE A 157 -16.00 -10.85 -3.89
N SER A 158 -17.28 -11.13 -3.62
CA SER A 158 -17.91 -10.76 -2.36
C SER A 158 -17.31 -11.46 -1.14
N ALA A 159 -17.46 -10.84 0.03
CA ALA A 159 -17.13 -11.43 1.32
C ALA A 159 -18.41 -11.82 2.08
N PRO A 160 -18.51 -13.05 2.63
CA PRO A 160 -17.64 -14.18 2.34
C PRO A 160 -17.77 -14.67 0.89
N PRO A 161 -16.68 -15.16 0.27
CA PRO A 161 -16.74 -15.66 -1.09
C PRO A 161 -17.54 -16.95 -1.14
N LEU A 162 -18.60 -16.94 -1.95
CA LEU A 162 -19.40 -18.12 -2.27
C LEU A 162 -19.27 -18.43 -3.75
N ARG A 163 -19.38 -19.71 -4.12
CA ARG A 163 -19.29 -20.12 -5.53
C ARG A 163 -20.25 -19.35 -6.46
N GLY A 164 -21.42 -18.96 -5.95
CA GLY A 164 -22.42 -18.20 -6.69
C GLY A 164 -22.19 -16.69 -6.75
N SER A 165 -21.16 -16.16 -6.09
CA SER A 165 -20.85 -14.72 -6.01
C SER A 165 -19.45 -14.38 -6.54
N ILE A 166 -18.85 -15.26 -7.35
CA ILE A 166 -17.53 -15.06 -7.95
C ILE A 166 -17.70 -14.67 -9.43
N ASP A 167 -17.69 -13.36 -9.70
CA ASP A 167 -17.84 -12.76 -11.03
C ASP A 167 -16.57 -12.03 -11.51
N SER A 168 -15.47 -12.12 -10.73
CA SER A 168 -14.22 -11.39 -10.96
C SER A 168 -13.45 -11.75 -12.24
N ASN A 169 -13.55 -12.98 -12.76
CA ASN A 169 -12.75 -13.42 -13.92
C ASN A 169 -13.54 -14.33 -14.87
N SER A 170 -13.41 -14.09 -16.18
CA SER A 170 -14.00 -14.96 -17.21
C SER A 170 -12.96 -15.87 -17.85
N ARG A 171 -13.20 -17.18 -17.81
CA ARG A 171 -12.27 -18.19 -18.37
C ARG A 171 -12.51 -18.48 -19.86
N LYS A 172 -13.18 -17.57 -20.59
CA LYS A 172 -13.61 -17.80 -21.99
C LYS A 172 -12.60 -17.39 -23.07
N GLY A 173 -11.53 -16.69 -22.70
CA GLY A 173 -10.40 -16.39 -23.60
C GLY A 173 -9.47 -15.33 -23.01
N PRO A 174 -8.24 -15.17 -23.51
CA PRO A 174 -7.27 -14.23 -22.93
C PRO A 174 -7.57 -12.75 -23.24
N ILE A 175 -8.37 -12.44 -24.27
CA ILE A 175 -8.67 -11.07 -24.72
C ILE A 175 -10.19 -10.86 -24.74
N LEU A 176 -10.73 -10.20 -23.70
CA LEU A 176 -12.16 -9.99 -23.49
C LEU A 176 -12.51 -8.52 -23.17
N PRO A 177 -12.13 -7.52 -24.00
CA PRO A 177 -12.35 -6.09 -23.72
C PRO A 177 -13.82 -5.67 -23.57
N TRP A 178 -14.77 -6.47 -24.06
CA TRP A 178 -16.20 -6.18 -24.01
C TRP A 178 -16.88 -6.50 -22.68
N LEU A 179 -16.25 -7.29 -21.81
CA LEU A 179 -16.81 -7.59 -20.49
C LEU A 179 -16.74 -6.37 -19.58
N ARG A 180 -17.65 -6.29 -18.61
CA ARG A 180 -17.79 -5.17 -17.67
C ARG A 180 -17.98 -5.71 -16.27
N THR A 181 -17.22 -5.21 -15.29
CA THR A 181 -17.46 -5.56 -13.88
C THR A 181 -18.81 -5.11 -13.39
N LEU A 182 -19.36 -4.03 -13.96
CA LEU A 182 -20.70 -3.54 -13.62
C LEU A 182 -21.77 -4.63 -13.80
N ASP A 183 -21.62 -5.50 -14.79
CA ASP A 183 -22.61 -6.54 -15.13
C ASP A 183 -22.63 -7.70 -14.10
N GLY A 184 -21.62 -7.79 -13.23
CA GLY A 184 -21.51 -8.76 -12.14
C GLY A 184 -21.34 -8.13 -10.76
N LEU A 185 -21.54 -6.81 -10.62
CA LEU A 185 -21.29 -6.08 -9.38
C LEU A 185 -22.42 -6.33 -8.37
N ASN A 186 -22.16 -7.15 -7.35
CA ASN A 186 -23.08 -7.41 -6.25
C ASN A 186 -23.15 -6.22 -5.28
N THR A 187 -24.35 -5.68 -5.04
CA THR A 187 -24.58 -4.56 -4.12
C THR A 187 -24.76 -4.98 -2.64
N HIS A 188 -24.78 -6.28 -2.35
CA HIS A 188 -24.97 -6.85 -1.02
C HIS A 188 -23.68 -7.44 -0.42
N ASP A 189 -22.53 -7.03 -0.93
CA ASP A 189 -21.23 -7.45 -0.40
C ASP A 189 -20.97 -6.85 1.00
N GLU A 190 -20.71 -7.69 2.00
CA GLU A 190 -20.41 -7.23 3.36
C GLU A 190 -19.10 -6.42 3.42
N ALA A 191 -18.20 -6.64 2.45
CA ALA A 191 -16.93 -5.92 2.37
C ALA A 191 -17.09 -4.41 2.13
N TYR A 192 -18.26 -3.92 1.65
CA TYR A 192 -18.50 -2.48 1.53
C TYR A 192 -18.46 -1.77 2.90
N GLN A 193 -19.19 -2.29 3.88
CA GLN A 193 -19.23 -1.69 5.22
C GLN A 193 -17.87 -1.79 5.91
N LEU A 194 -17.18 -2.92 5.76
CA LEU A 194 -15.82 -3.11 6.29
C LEU A 194 -14.84 -2.11 5.66
N SER A 195 -14.87 -1.93 4.34
CA SER A 195 -13.99 -0.99 3.64
C SER A 195 -14.26 0.46 4.05
N VAL A 196 -15.53 0.85 4.15
CA VAL A 196 -15.93 2.18 4.64
C VAL A 196 -15.44 2.41 6.07
N SER A 197 -15.46 1.39 6.94
CA SER A 197 -14.93 1.52 8.30
C SER A 197 -13.42 1.77 8.38
N GLY A 198 -12.68 1.52 7.30
CA GLY A 198 -11.26 1.87 7.14
C GLY A 198 -11.02 3.22 6.48
N GLY A 199 -12.07 3.99 6.15
CA GLY A 199 -11.97 5.29 5.50
C GLY A 199 -12.08 5.25 3.96
N VAL A 200 -12.26 4.07 3.35
CA VAL A 200 -12.43 3.94 1.89
C VAL A 200 -13.80 4.45 1.47
N THR A 201 -13.82 5.43 0.58
CA THR A 201 -15.07 6.03 0.05
C THR A 201 -15.33 5.65 -1.39
N THR A 202 -14.27 5.41 -2.16
CA THR A 202 -14.32 5.14 -3.60
C THR A 202 -13.44 3.94 -3.94
N ALA A 203 -13.91 3.07 -4.82
CA ALA A 203 -13.14 1.95 -5.32
C ALA A 203 -13.28 1.79 -6.85
N ASN A 204 -12.18 1.51 -7.53
CA ASN A 204 -12.18 1.09 -8.93
C ASN A 204 -12.32 -0.43 -9.01
N VAL A 205 -13.50 -0.92 -9.35
CA VAL A 205 -13.80 -2.36 -9.41
C VAL A 205 -13.42 -2.90 -10.78
N LEU A 206 -12.39 -3.74 -10.82
CA LEU A 206 -11.83 -4.33 -12.04
C LEU A 206 -11.99 -5.85 -12.09
N PRO A 207 -11.97 -6.44 -13.30
CA PRO A 207 -11.72 -7.87 -13.44
C PRO A 207 -10.39 -8.26 -12.77
N GLY A 208 -10.27 -9.53 -12.41
CA GLY A 208 -9.01 -10.09 -11.91
C GLY A 208 -7.93 -10.18 -12.99
N SER A 209 -6.88 -10.92 -12.68
CA SER A 209 -5.68 -11.06 -13.52
C SER A 209 -5.62 -12.35 -14.32
N ALA A 210 -6.72 -13.10 -14.43
CA ALA A 210 -6.74 -14.35 -15.19
C ALA A 210 -6.49 -14.11 -16.69
N ASN A 211 -7.04 -13.03 -17.25
CA ASN A 211 -7.00 -12.69 -18.67
C ASN A 211 -5.89 -11.67 -18.98
N ALA A 212 -5.36 -11.70 -20.20
CA ALA A 212 -4.45 -10.65 -20.68
C ALA A 212 -5.19 -9.30 -20.83
N ILE A 213 -6.40 -9.31 -21.41
CA ILE A 213 -7.37 -8.20 -21.33
C ILE A 213 -8.63 -8.76 -20.67
N GLY A 214 -8.88 -8.39 -19.42
CA GLY A 214 -9.99 -8.93 -18.62
C GLY A 214 -11.33 -8.25 -18.85
N GLY A 215 -11.31 -7.01 -19.35
CA GLY A 215 -12.52 -6.22 -19.60
C GLY A 215 -12.46 -4.84 -18.95
N GLN A 216 -13.59 -4.16 -19.01
CA GLN A 216 -13.81 -2.81 -18.47
C GLN A 216 -14.03 -2.86 -16.96
N ALA A 217 -13.47 -1.85 -16.29
CA ALA A 217 -13.63 -1.60 -14.86
C ALA A 217 -14.56 -0.40 -14.63
N PHE A 218 -15.18 -0.34 -13.44
CA PHE A 218 -16.09 0.72 -13.06
C PHE A 218 -15.73 1.26 -11.68
N THR A 219 -15.58 2.58 -11.58
CA THR A 219 -15.31 3.27 -10.32
C THR A 219 -16.63 3.59 -9.62
N ILE A 220 -16.75 3.15 -8.36
CA ILE A 220 -17.96 3.26 -7.56
C ILE A 220 -17.68 4.02 -6.26
N LYS A 221 -18.70 4.69 -5.71
CA LYS A 221 -18.71 5.10 -4.32
C LYS A 221 -19.34 4.01 -3.45
N LEU A 222 -18.78 3.76 -2.28
CA LEU A 222 -19.17 2.62 -1.43
C LEU A 222 -20.46 2.84 -0.63
N ARG A 223 -21.02 4.07 -0.67
CA ARG A 223 -22.29 4.39 -0.01
C ARG A 223 -23.46 3.63 -0.66
N PRO A 224 -24.27 2.90 0.12
CA PRO A 224 -25.51 2.31 -0.36
C PRO A 224 -26.47 3.35 -0.94
N THR A 225 -27.18 2.99 -2.01
CA THR A 225 -28.15 3.86 -2.67
C THR A 225 -29.59 3.37 -2.44
N ALA A 226 -30.55 4.29 -2.45
CA ALA A 226 -31.97 3.94 -2.34
C ALA A 226 -32.46 3.07 -3.51
N GLU A 227 -31.86 3.24 -4.70
CA GLU A 227 -32.14 2.43 -5.89
C GLU A 227 -31.63 0.99 -5.75
N ARG A 228 -30.57 0.76 -4.96
CA ARG A 228 -29.94 -0.55 -4.71
C ARG A 228 -29.42 -1.25 -5.98
N SER A 229 -29.23 -0.49 -7.06
CA SER A 229 -28.67 -0.97 -8.32
C SER A 229 -27.15 -0.73 -8.38
N SER A 230 -26.45 -1.58 -9.13
CA SER A 230 -25.01 -1.44 -9.39
C SER A 230 -24.69 -0.11 -10.07
N THR A 231 -25.53 0.31 -11.02
CA THR A 231 -25.39 1.58 -11.76
C THR A 231 -25.46 2.81 -10.85
N ALA A 232 -26.33 2.80 -9.84
CA ALA A 232 -26.47 3.91 -8.90
C ALA A 232 -25.20 4.15 -8.06
N MET A 233 -24.35 3.13 -7.90
CA MET A 233 -23.08 3.25 -7.17
C MET A 233 -21.96 3.87 -8.02
N VAL A 234 -22.08 3.85 -9.36
CA VAL A 234 -21.04 4.35 -10.27
C VAL A 234 -20.81 5.84 -10.08
N LEU A 235 -19.54 6.23 -9.90
CA LEU A 235 -19.12 7.61 -9.66
C LEU A 235 -19.49 8.52 -10.84
N GLU A 236 -19.10 8.12 -12.05
CA GLU A 236 -19.42 8.78 -13.31
C GLU A 236 -19.78 7.74 -14.39
N PRO A 237 -21.06 7.36 -14.55
CA PRO A 237 -21.45 6.36 -15.55
C PRO A 237 -21.20 6.89 -16.97
N PRO A 238 -20.58 6.11 -17.89
CA PRO A 238 -20.47 6.49 -19.29
C PRO A 238 -21.85 6.80 -19.89
N PHE A 239 -21.94 7.81 -20.76
CA PHE A 239 -23.23 8.24 -21.31
C PHE A 239 -23.88 7.16 -22.20
N GLU A 240 -23.05 6.32 -22.84
CA GLU A 240 -23.46 5.26 -23.76
C GLU A 240 -23.88 3.98 -23.03
N LEU A 241 -23.74 3.90 -21.70
CA LEU A 241 -23.91 2.67 -20.92
C LEU A 241 -25.29 2.02 -21.12
N ASN A 242 -26.34 2.83 -21.22
CA ASN A 242 -27.73 2.39 -21.36
C ASN A 242 -28.25 2.43 -22.81
N GLY A 243 -27.36 2.56 -23.82
CA GLY A 243 -27.76 2.63 -25.23
C GLY A 243 -28.56 3.87 -25.62
N SER A 244 -28.54 4.92 -24.79
CA SER A 244 -29.23 6.19 -25.05
C SER A 244 -28.43 7.06 -26.02
N HIS A 245 -29.13 7.87 -26.83
CA HIS A 245 -28.48 8.87 -27.67
C HIS A 245 -27.75 9.89 -26.79
N VAL A 246 -26.41 9.90 -26.92
CA VAL A 246 -25.55 10.86 -26.24
C VAL A 246 -25.50 12.13 -27.09
N ASP A 247 -25.75 13.28 -26.47
CA ASP A 247 -25.42 14.54 -27.11
C ASP A 247 -23.89 14.65 -27.19
N SER A 248 -23.37 14.50 -28.41
CA SER A 248 -21.94 14.61 -28.72
C SER A 248 -21.35 16.01 -28.49
N SER A 249 -22.13 16.97 -27.97
CA SER A 249 -21.62 18.23 -27.43
C SER A 249 -20.98 18.07 -26.04
N PHE A 250 -21.30 16.99 -25.32
CA PHE A 250 -20.66 16.67 -24.04
C PHE A 250 -19.31 15.98 -24.26
N ARG A 251 -18.30 16.38 -23.47
CA ARG A 251 -17.06 15.63 -23.39
C ARG A 251 -17.34 14.23 -22.86
N SER A 252 -16.73 13.21 -23.46
CA SER A 252 -16.84 11.83 -22.99
C SER A 252 -16.36 11.69 -21.54
N ARG A 253 -16.80 10.64 -20.85
CA ARG A 253 -16.36 10.28 -19.50
C ARG A 253 -15.25 9.24 -19.56
N TRP A 254 -14.40 9.19 -18.53
CA TRP A 254 -13.32 8.22 -18.48
C TRP A 254 -13.86 6.79 -18.40
N ARG A 255 -13.36 5.92 -19.28
CA ARG A 255 -13.52 4.47 -19.19
C ARG A 255 -12.28 3.87 -18.52
N GLN A 256 -12.42 2.73 -17.84
CA GLN A 256 -11.33 2.05 -17.16
C GLN A 256 -11.21 0.63 -17.75
N MET A 257 -10.00 0.09 -17.93
CA MET A 257 -9.80 -1.27 -18.48
C MET A 257 -8.67 -2.01 -17.78
N LYS A 258 -8.91 -3.30 -17.51
CA LYS A 258 -7.95 -4.20 -16.86
C LYS A 258 -7.16 -5.00 -17.89
N HIS A 259 -5.84 -4.92 -17.76
CA HIS A 259 -4.90 -5.82 -18.40
C HIS A 259 -4.12 -6.64 -17.35
N ALA A 260 -3.57 -7.78 -17.78
CA ALA A 260 -2.61 -8.56 -17.02
C ALA A 260 -1.56 -9.22 -17.92
N CYS A 261 -0.42 -9.55 -17.33
CA CYS A 261 0.69 -10.23 -17.99
C CYS A 261 1.31 -11.25 -17.01
N GLY A 262 2.42 -11.88 -17.40
CA GLY A 262 3.19 -12.73 -16.50
C GLY A 262 2.54 -14.08 -16.18
N GLU A 263 2.75 -14.55 -14.96
CA GLU A 263 2.42 -15.88 -14.49
C GLU A 263 0.91 -16.14 -14.47
N ASN A 264 0.09 -15.13 -14.16
CA ASN A 264 -1.35 -15.32 -13.96
C ASN A 264 -2.09 -15.71 -15.26
N PRO A 265 -1.99 -14.97 -16.38
CA PRO A 265 -2.53 -15.42 -17.67
C PRO A 265 -1.89 -16.71 -18.17
N GLY A 266 -0.58 -16.89 -17.95
CA GLY A 266 0.14 -18.10 -18.34
C GLY A 266 -0.43 -19.36 -17.68
N ARG A 267 -0.66 -19.29 -16.36
CA ARG A 267 -1.26 -20.38 -15.57
C ARG A 267 -2.70 -20.66 -15.96
N MET A 268 -3.50 -19.63 -16.23
CA MET A 268 -4.92 -19.79 -16.57
C MET A 268 -5.14 -20.44 -17.94
N TYR A 269 -4.32 -20.07 -18.93
CA TYR A 269 -4.51 -20.49 -20.33
C TYR A 269 -3.45 -21.48 -20.83
N SER A 270 -2.58 -21.96 -19.95
CA SER A 270 -1.42 -22.79 -20.31
C SER A 270 -0.54 -22.13 -21.40
N ASN A 271 -0.42 -20.80 -21.32
CA ASN A 271 0.27 -19.96 -22.29
C ASN A 271 1.66 -19.55 -21.80
N THR A 272 2.54 -19.19 -22.73
CA THR A 272 3.81 -18.52 -22.43
C THR A 272 3.66 -16.99 -22.45
N ARG A 273 4.69 -16.27 -22.01
CA ARG A 273 4.78 -14.81 -22.19
C ARG A 273 4.69 -14.39 -23.66
N MET A 274 5.22 -15.20 -24.58
CA MET A 274 5.16 -14.91 -26.02
C MET A 274 3.71 -14.96 -26.52
N ASP A 275 2.96 -15.98 -26.11
CA ASP A 275 1.54 -16.14 -26.47
C ASP A 275 0.71 -14.98 -25.91
N THR A 276 1.00 -14.56 -24.69
CA THR A 276 0.32 -13.42 -24.04
C THR A 276 0.57 -12.11 -24.79
N ILE A 277 1.83 -11.80 -25.13
CA ILE A 277 2.19 -10.61 -25.90
C ILE A 277 1.61 -10.67 -27.33
N TRP A 278 1.59 -11.85 -27.95
CA TRP A 278 0.94 -12.04 -29.25
C TRP A 278 -0.57 -11.78 -29.16
N ALA A 279 -1.25 -12.30 -28.15
CA ALA A 279 -2.68 -12.08 -27.94
C ALA A 279 -3.02 -10.58 -27.76
N PHE A 280 -2.19 -9.84 -27.00
CA PHE A 280 -2.31 -8.38 -26.94
C PHE A 280 -2.16 -7.73 -28.32
N ARG A 281 -1.09 -8.09 -29.05
CA ARG A 281 -0.82 -7.53 -30.38
C ARG A 281 -1.96 -7.80 -31.36
N GLU A 282 -2.54 -9.00 -31.32
CA GLU A 282 -3.69 -9.37 -32.14
C GLU A 282 -4.91 -8.50 -31.79
N GLY A 283 -5.28 -8.41 -30.50
CA GLY A 283 -6.40 -7.61 -30.04
C GLY A 283 -6.26 -6.13 -30.44
N TYR A 284 -5.10 -5.53 -30.18
CA TYR A 284 -4.84 -4.14 -30.55
C TYR A 284 -4.77 -3.91 -32.07
N ASN A 285 -4.29 -4.89 -32.85
CA ASN A 285 -4.32 -4.80 -34.30
C ASN A 285 -5.75 -4.83 -34.84
N THR A 286 -6.63 -5.62 -34.23
CA THR A 286 -8.07 -5.64 -34.55
C THR A 286 -8.70 -4.28 -34.27
N ALA A 287 -8.50 -3.73 -33.07
CA ALA A 287 -8.96 -2.38 -32.72
C ALA A 287 -8.40 -1.31 -33.67
N ARG A 288 -7.11 -1.37 -34.01
CA ARG A 288 -6.47 -0.42 -34.96
C ARG A 288 -7.11 -0.46 -36.34
N LYS A 289 -7.45 -1.65 -36.85
CA LYS A 289 -8.14 -1.81 -38.15
C LYS A 289 -9.53 -1.16 -38.11
N ILE A 290 -10.26 -1.31 -37.01
CA ILE A 290 -11.58 -0.68 -36.80
C ILE A 290 -11.41 0.84 -36.73
N LYS A 291 -10.50 1.34 -35.89
CA LYS A 291 -10.18 2.78 -35.79
C LYS A 291 -9.87 3.38 -37.16
N LYS A 292 -9.04 2.72 -37.97
CA LYS A 292 -8.69 3.20 -39.33
C LYS A 292 -9.92 3.32 -40.23
N LYS A 293 -10.82 2.32 -40.21
CA LYS A 293 -12.08 2.39 -40.97
C LYS A 293 -12.96 3.54 -40.48
N GLN A 294 -13.04 3.78 -39.16
CA GLN A 294 -13.78 4.90 -38.58
C GLN A 294 -13.21 6.24 -39.03
N ASP A 295 -11.88 6.39 -39.02
CA ASP A 295 -11.20 7.61 -39.43
C ASP A 295 -11.43 7.87 -40.95
N GLU A 296 -11.31 6.85 -41.81
CA GLU A 296 -11.62 6.94 -43.25
C GLU A 296 -13.09 7.31 -43.52
N TYR A 297 -14.02 6.73 -42.75
CA TYR A 297 -15.43 7.08 -42.80
C TYR A 297 -15.64 8.56 -42.43
N CYS A 298 -15.02 9.01 -41.34
CA CYS A 298 -15.19 10.37 -40.85
C CYS A 298 -14.58 11.43 -41.77
N VAL A 299 -13.45 11.16 -42.41
CA VAL A 299 -12.88 12.06 -43.43
C VAL A 299 -13.89 12.29 -44.56
N LYS A 300 -14.57 11.24 -45.05
CA LYS A 300 -15.59 11.38 -46.09
C LYS A 300 -16.80 12.18 -45.59
N ALA A 301 -17.32 11.84 -44.42
CA ALA A 301 -18.48 12.50 -43.84
C ALA A 301 -18.24 14.00 -43.61
N LEU A 302 -17.09 14.37 -43.04
CA LEU A 302 -16.72 15.76 -42.76
C LEU A 302 -16.48 16.58 -44.04
N ASN A 303 -16.08 15.93 -45.14
CA ASN A 303 -15.95 16.56 -46.45
C ASN A 303 -17.28 16.62 -47.24
N GLY A 304 -18.40 16.22 -46.63
CA GLY A 304 -19.70 16.17 -47.29
C GLY A 304 -19.85 15.05 -48.31
N GLN A 305 -18.95 14.06 -48.34
CA GLN A 305 -18.99 12.94 -49.28
C GLN A 305 -19.95 11.85 -48.79
N TRP A 306 -21.24 12.04 -49.02
CA TRP A 306 -22.30 11.16 -48.50
C TRP A 306 -22.60 9.94 -49.37
N LYS A 307 -22.25 10.01 -50.66
CA LYS A 307 -22.52 8.93 -51.61
C LYS A 307 -21.72 7.67 -51.23
N ASP A 308 -22.41 6.54 -51.11
CA ASP A 308 -21.84 5.23 -50.77
C ASP A 308 -21.06 5.20 -49.44
N LEU A 309 -21.36 6.13 -48.52
CA LEU A 309 -20.67 6.26 -47.22
C LEU A 309 -20.91 5.04 -46.30
N GLY A 310 -22.11 4.46 -46.37
CA GLY A 310 -22.50 3.30 -45.55
C GLY A 310 -22.75 3.63 -44.07
N GLU A 311 -22.77 2.58 -43.24
CA GLU A 311 -22.87 2.70 -41.79
C GLU A 311 -21.51 3.01 -41.16
N PHE A 312 -21.52 3.70 -40.03
CA PHE A 312 -20.30 3.94 -39.27
C PHE A 312 -19.68 2.59 -38.86
N PRO A 313 -18.39 2.34 -39.13
CA PRO A 313 -17.76 1.05 -38.90
C PRO A 313 -17.47 0.86 -37.40
N ASP A 314 -18.52 0.47 -36.67
CA ASP A 314 -18.49 0.16 -35.24
C ASP A 314 -18.44 -1.36 -34.99
N ASP A 315 -17.93 -1.74 -33.82
CA ASP A 315 -17.98 -3.12 -33.34
C ASP A 315 -18.05 -3.12 -31.81
N LEU A 316 -19.20 -3.54 -31.28
CA LEU A 316 -19.46 -3.53 -29.84
C LEU A 316 -18.45 -4.39 -29.05
N GLN A 317 -17.88 -5.44 -29.65
CA GLN A 317 -16.90 -6.26 -28.95
C GLN A 317 -15.57 -5.53 -28.77
N TRP A 318 -15.22 -4.63 -29.70
CA TRP A 318 -13.90 -4.00 -29.76
C TRP A 318 -13.92 -2.50 -29.48
N GLU A 319 -15.08 -1.86 -29.33
CA GLU A 319 -15.23 -0.41 -29.14
C GLU A 319 -14.35 0.13 -28.00
N ALA A 320 -14.30 -0.55 -26.86
CA ALA A 320 -13.51 -0.10 -25.71
C ALA A 320 -12.00 -0.13 -26.01
N LEU A 321 -11.53 -1.09 -26.82
CA LEU A 321 -10.13 -1.16 -27.21
C LEU A 321 -9.81 -0.15 -28.34
N VAL A 322 -10.79 0.22 -29.16
CA VAL A 322 -10.68 1.37 -30.08
C VAL A 322 -10.56 2.67 -29.29
N ASP A 323 -11.35 2.84 -28.23
CA ASP A 323 -11.29 4.00 -27.34
C ASP A 323 -9.94 4.10 -26.60
N VAL A 324 -9.31 2.96 -26.26
CA VAL A 324 -7.92 2.94 -25.77
C VAL A 324 -6.98 3.62 -26.77
N LEU A 325 -7.07 3.25 -28.06
CA LEU A 325 -6.24 3.83 -29.12
C LEU A 325 -6.58 5.30 -29.43
N ARG A 326 -7.71 5.81 -28.91
CA ARG A 326 -8.12 7.22 -28.95
C ARG A 326 -7.75 7.98 -27.67
N GLY A 327 -7.14 7.33 -26.68
CA GLY A 327 -6.75 7.95 -25.41
C GLY A 327 -7.92 8.18 -24.43
N ARG A 328 -9.02 7.45 -24.57
CA ARG A 328 -10.27 7.63 -23.78
C ARG A 328 -10.43 6.66 -22.62
N VAL A 329 -9.48 5.75 -22.46
CA VAL A 329 -9.53 4.67 -21.47
C VAL A 329 -8.27 4.71 -20.62
N LYS A 330 -8.45 4.62 -19.30
CA LYS A 330 -7.36 4.41 -18.34
C LYS A 330 -7.06 2.92 -18.24
N ILE A 331 -5.83 2.54 -18.57
CA ILE A 331 -5.38 1.14 -18.52
C ILE A 331 -4.73 0.84 -17.18
N HIS A 332 -5.21 -0.24 -16.57
CA HIS A 332 -4.76 -0.79 -15.30
C HIS A 332 -4.09 -2.13 -15.54
N ASN A 333 -2.77 -2.20 -15.44
CA ASN A 333 -2.01 -3.33 -15.94
C ASN A 333 -1.35 -4.13 -14.79
N HIS A 334 -1.84 -5.33 -14.51
CA HIS A 334 -1.23 -6.28 -13.58
C HIS A 334 0.03 -6.89 -14.19
N CYS A 335 1.21 -6.51 -13.69
CA CYS A 335 2.52 -7.03 -14.10
C CYS A 335 3.49 -6.95 -12.92
N TYR A 336 4.50 -7.82 -12.89
CA TYR A 336 5.51 -7.83 -11.83
C TYR A 336 6.92 -7.64 -12.39
N GLU A 337 7.38 -8.56 -13.24
CA GLU A 337 8.78 -8.63 -13.67
C GLU A 337 9.15 -7.64 -14.78
N GLY A 338 10.43 -7.23 -14.83
CA GLY A 338 10.98 -6.34 -15.85
C GLY A 338 10.76 -6.82 -17.29
N VAL A 339 10.78 -8.13 -17.53
CA VAL A 339 10.49 -8.73 -18.85
C VAL A 339 9.05 -8.48 -19.30
N ASP A 340 8.11 -8.54 -18.36
CA ASP A 340 6.70 -8.29 -18.64
C ASP A 340 6.43 -6.79 -18.80
N LEU A 341 7.05 -5.97 -17.94
CA LEU A 341 7.00 -4.51 -18.03
C LEU A 341 7.53 -4.02 -19.39
N ASP A 342 8.66 -4.54 -19.87
CA ASP A 342 9.21 -4.19 -21.19
C ASP A 342 8.28 -4.62 -22.33
N GLY A 343 7.75 -5.84 -22.26
CA GLY A 343 6.80 -6.34 -23.26
C GLY A 343 5.59 -5.41 -23.41
N ILE A 344 5.02 -4.97 -22.29
CA ILE A 344 3.90 -4.03 -22.28
C ILE A 344 4.34 -2.63 -22.74
N VAL A 345 5.48 -2.10 -22.27
CA VAL A 345 6.01 -0.79 -22.72
C VAL A 345 6.26 -0.78 -24.23
N ARG A 346 6.75 -1.86 -24.83
CA ARG A 346 6.88 -1.98 -26.28
C ARG A 346 5.52 -1.94 -26.99
N LEU A 347 4.51 -2.63 -26.46
CA LEU A 347 3.14 -2.57 -27.01
C LEU A 347 2.54 -1.16 -26.93
N THR A 348 2.75 -0.42 -25.84
CA THR A 348 2.31 0.98 -25.74
C THR A 348 2.92 1.83 -26.86
N ASN A 349 4.19 1.61 -27.19
CA ASN A 349 4.89 2.33 -28.25
C ASN A 349 4.52 1.85 -29.66
N GLU A 350 4.20 0.57 -29.83
CA GLU A 350 3.76 -0.04 -31.10
C GLU A 350 2.37 0.46 -31.51
N PHE A 351 1.45 0.55 -30.54
CA PHE A 351 0.05 0.91 -30.78
C PHE A 351 -0.34 2.31 -30.33
N LYS A 352 0.57 3.05 -29.68
CA LYS A 352 0.42 4.46 -29.28
C LYS A 352 -0.73 4.69 -28.29
N PHE A 353 -0.76 3.91 -27.21
CA PHE A 353 -1.68 4.09 -26.07
C PHE A 353 -0.92 4.25 -24.75
N SER A 354 -1.50 4.95 -23.77
CA SER A 354 -0.90 5.18 -22.44
C SER A 354 -1.41 4.20 -21.38
N ILE A 355 -0.59 3.94 -20.36
CA ILE A 355 -0.97 3.14 -19.18
C ILE A 355 -1.22 4.09 -18.01
N ALA A 356 -2.34 3.92 -17.31
CA ALA A 356 -2.64 4.70 -16.12
C ALA A 356 -1.80 4.22 -14.94
N ALA A 357 -1.81 2.91 -14.66
CA ALA A 357 -0.97 2.31 -13.64
C ALA A 357 -0.52 0.88 -13.95
N PHE A 358 0.68 0.54 -13.51
CA PHE A 358 1.08 -0.85 -13.27
C PHE A 358 0.68 -1.26 -11.86
N HIS A 359 0.19 -2.49 -11.73
CA HIS A 359 -0.39 -3.02 -10.50
C HIS A 359 0.43 -4.21 -9.98
N HIS A 360 0.63 -4.26 -8.65
CA HIS A 360 1.54 -5.13 -7.89
C HIS A 360 3.01 -4.86 -8.18
N ALA A 361 3.43 -4.96 -9.43
CA ALA A 361 4.59 -4.27 -9.99
C ALA A 361 5.91 -4.42 -9.20
N ASP A 362 6.15 -5.59 -8.63
CA ASP A 362 7.23 -5.82 -7.66
C ASP A 362 8.65 -5.54 -8.18
N GLU A 363 8.93 -5.57 -9.48
CA GLU A 363 10.27 -5.21 -10.01
C GLU A 363 10.36 -3.79 -10.58
N THR A 364 9.30 -2.98 -10.48
CA THR A 364 9.29 -1.62 -11.07
C THR A 364 10.40 -0.71 -10.56
N TYR A 365 10.77 -0.84 -9.28
CA TYR A 365 11.85 -0.06 -8.66
C TYR A 365 13.24 -0.42 -9.21
N LEU A 366 13.40 -1.58 -9.86
CA LEU A 366 14.63 -1.99 -10.54
C LEU A 366 14.73 -1.42 -11.97
N VAL A 367 13.61 -0.98 -12.55
CA VAL A 367 13.53 -0.55 -13.95
C VAL A 367 12.86 0.83 -14.14
N PRO A 368 13.14 1.86 -13.31
CA PRO A 368 12.45 3.15 -13.40
C PRO A 368 12.58 3.82 -14.79
N ASP A 369 13.74 3.69 -15.44
CA ASP A 369 13.97 4.26 -16.77
C ASP A 369 13.22 3.52 -17.88
N LEU A 370 12.91 2.24 -17.70
CA LEU A 370 12.03 1.51 -18.62
C LEU A 370 10.60 2.07 -18.54
N LEU A 371 10.10 2.34 -17.34
CA LEU A 371 8.76 2.88 -17.13
C LEU A 371 8.60 4.26 -17.76
N LYS A 372 9.64 5.09 -17.71
CA LYS A 372 9.69 6.40 -18.36
C LYS A 372 9.63 6.33 -19.89
N LYS A 373 9.87 5.16 -20.50
CA LYS A 373 9.75 4.93 -21.96
C LYS A 373 8.33 4.55 -22.40
N ALA A 374 7.39 4.39 -21.47
CA ALA A 374 5.99 4.15 -21.83
C ALA A 374 5.45 5.29 -22.71
N TYR A 375 4.60 4.96 -23.68
CA TYR A 375 4.04 5.97 -24.57
C TYR A 375 3.12 6.95 -23.82
N GLY A 376 3.25 8.24 -24.14
CA GLY A 376 2.45 9.32 -23.54
C GLY A 376 3.08 9.88 -22.27
N HIS A 377 3.07 9.11 -21.18
CA HIS A 377 3.64 9.50 -19.89
C HIS A 377 4.07 8.28 -19.08
N PRO A 378 4.97 8.43 -18.08
CA PRO A 378 5.26 7.35 -17.14
C PRO A 378 3.98 6.90 -16.41
N PRO A 379 3.73 5.59 -16.29
CA PRO A 379 2.59 5.08 -15.52
C PRO A 379 2.80 5.29 -14.03
N ALA A 380 1.71 5.40 -13.27
CA ALA A 380 1.77 5.28 -11.83
C ALA A 380 2.02 3.82 -11.41
N ILE A 381 2.52 3.60 -10.21
CA ILE A 381 2.87 2.28 -9.70
C ILE A 381 2.05 1.99 -8.45
N ALA A 382 1.17 1.00 -8.53
CA ALA A 382 0.35 0.54 -7.42
C ALA A 382 1.00 -0.72 -6.81
N LEU A 383 1.65 -0.57 -5.65
CA LEU A 383 2.39 -1.63 -4.95
C LEU A 383 1.71 -2.00 -3.64
N PHE A 384 2.07 -3.15 -3.08
CA PHE A 384 1.89 -3.40 -1.65
C PHE A 384 3.04 -2.79 -0.85
N ALA A 385 2.82 -2.47 0.42
CA ALA A 385 3.91 -2.00 1.28
C ALA A 385 4.84 -3.15 1.67
N THR A 386 4.28 -4.31 1.99
CA THR A 386 5.08 -5.46 2.46
C THR A 386 4.72 -6.82 1.85
N ASN A 387 3.55 -6.96 1.22
CA ASN A 387 3.13 -8.21 0.59
C ASN A 387 3.88 -8.47 -0.72
N ALA A 388 4.84 -9.40 -0.69
CA ALA A 388 5.67 -9.80 -1.82
C ALA A 388 6.15 -11.25 -1.61
N ARG A 389 6.90 -11.81 -2.59
CA ARG A 389 7.58 -13.13 -2.50
C ARG A 389 6.68 -14.36 -2.42
N TYR A 390 5.37 -14.18 -2.49
CA TYR A 390 4.36 -15.25 -2.49
C TYR A 390 4.20 -15.96 -3.85
N LYS A 391 4.83 -15.47 -4.92
CA LYS A 391 4.87 -16.10 -6.26
C LYS A 391 6.23 -15.87 -6.90
N ARG A 392 6.55 -16.65 -7.94
CA ARG A 392 7.85 -16.54 -8.64
C ARG A 392 8.06 -15.13 -9.17
N GLU A 393 7.06 -14.58 -9.85
CA GLU A 393 7.16 -13.22 -10.43
C GLU A 393 7.20 -12.10 -9.37
N ALA A 394 6.81 -12.39 -8.11
CA ALA A 394 6.82 -11.46 -6.99
C ALA A 394 8.08 -11.59 -6.10
N TYR A 395 9.02 -12.46 -6.46
CA TYR A 395 10.12 -12.86 -5.59
C TYR A 395 11.14 -11.75 -5.29
N ARG A 396 11.26 -10.77 -6.20
CA ARG A 396 12.16 -9.61 -6.07
C ARG A 396 11.48 -8.36 -5.50
N GLY A 397 10.25 -8.48 -4.98
CA GLY A 397 9.57 -7.37 -4.31
C GLY A 397 10.35 -6.87 -3.09
N SER A 398 10.20 -5.58 -2.80
CA SER A 398 10.92 -4.88 -1.74
C SER A 398 10.01 -3.86 -1.04
N GLU A 399 10.02 -3.87 0.28
CA GLU A 399 9.36 -2.88 1.13
C GLU A 399 9.87 -1.44 0.91
N PHE A 400 11.07 -1.29 0.34
CA PHE A 400 11.66 0.01 -0.01
C PHE A 400 11.25 0.50 -1.40
N ALA A 401 10.56 -0.31 -2.21
CA ALA A 401 10.19 0.02 -3.58
C ALA A 401 9.39 1.35 -3.69
N PRO A 402 8.40 1.65 -2.81
CA PRO A 402 7.72 2.94 -2.81
C PRO A 402 8.66 4.14 -2.69
N ARG A 403 9.63 4.08 -1.77
CA ARG A 403 10.63 5.14 -1.56
C ARG A 403 11.49 5.32 -2.81
N ILE A 404 12.06 4.23 -3.32
CA ILE A 404 12.97 4.26 -4.48
C ILE A 404 12.25 4.85 -5.72
N LEU A 405 11.01 4.42 -5.97
CA LEU A 405 10.21 4.94 -7.09
C LEU A 405 9.91 6.43 -6.95
N ALA A 406 9.58 6.89 -5.74
CA ALA A 406 9.36 8.30 -5.46
C ALA A 406 10.62 9.15 -5.69
N GLU A 407 11.79 8.66 -5.26
CA GLU A 407 13.10 9.29 -5.51
C GLU A 407 13.41 9.39 -7.02
N HIS A 408 12.91 8.44 -7.83
CA HIS A 408 12.98 8.48 -9.29
C HIS A 408 11.92 9.35 -9.97
N GLY A 409 11.07 10.04 -9.21
CA GLY A 409 10.01 10.92 -9.69
C GLY A 409 8.78 10.20 -10.23
N LEU A 410 8.57 8.92 -9.88
CA LEU A 410 7.41 8.14 -10.28
C LEU A 410 6.30 8.25 -9.24
N LYS A 411 5.05 8.31 -9.71
CA LYS A 411 3.88 8.37 -8.83
C LYS A 411 3.61 6.99 -8.23
N VAL A 412 3.54 6.91 -6.91
CA VAL A 412 3.24 5.70 -6.17
C VAL A 412 1.81 5.76 -5.65
N SER A 413 1.08 4.67 -5.84
CA SER A 413 -0.23 4.38 -5.26
C SER A 413 -0.13 3.09 -4.46
N ASP A 414 -1.08 2.89 -3.56
CA ASP A 414 -1.26 1.60 -2.89
C ASP A 414 -2.23 0.69 -3.65
N HIS A 415 -2.31 -0.58 -3.27
CA HIS A 415 -3.08 -1.62 -3.93
C HIS A 415 -3.66 -2.65 -2.95
N PRO A 416 -4.98 -2.97 -3.00
CA PRO A 416 -5.54 -4.07 -2.20
C PRO A 416 -5.91 -5.35 -2.99
N VAL A 417 -5.08 -6.39 -2.84
CA VAL A 417 -5.53 -7.79 -2.71
C VAL A 417 -5.91 -8.09 -1.25
N LEU A 418 -5.36 -7.30 -0.34
CA LEU A 418 -5.61 -7.36 1.11
C LEU A 418 -6.97 -6.73 1.44
N ASP A 419 -7.44 -6.92 2.68
CA ASP A 419 -8.67 -6.31 3.18
C ASP A 419 -8.60 -4.78 3.04
N SER A 420 -9.44 -4.20 2.16
CA SER A 420 -9.46 -2.76 1.85
C SER A 420 -9.70 -1.88 3.07
N ARG A 421 -10.25 -2.42 4.17
CA ARG A 421 -10.32 -1.73 5.48
C ARG A 421 -8.95 -1.26 5.98
N PHE A 422 -7.86 -1.93 5.56
CA PHE A 422 -6.50 -1.66 6.00
C PHE A 422 -5.65 -0.97 4.92
N LEU A 423 -6.26 -0.35 3.90
CA LEU A 423 -5.50 0.35 2.86
C LEU A 423 -4.66 1.52 3.42
N LEU A 424 -5.13 2.23 4.44
CA LEU A 424 -4.30 3.24 5.13
C LEU A 424 -3.12 2.62 5.89
N ASN A 425 -3.25 1.39 6.39
CA ASN A 425 -2.16 0.70 7.08
C ASN A 425 -1.03 0.30 6.10
N GLU A 426 -1.34 0.05 4.83
CA GLU A 426 -0.30 -0.14 3.83
C GLU A 426 0.47 1.19 3.58
N ALA A 427 -0.22 2.33 3.49
CA ALA A 427 0.43 3.64 3.45
C ALA A 427 1.27 3.95 4.71
N GLN A 428 0.79 3.56 5.90
CA GLN A 428 1.53 3.66 7.16
C GLN A 428 2.84 2.86 7.12
N GLN A 429 2.78 1.61 6.65
CA GLN A 429 3.95 0.75 6.49
C GLN A 429 4.91 1.30 5.43
N ALA A 430 4.41 1.80 4.30
CA ALA A 430 5.26 2.42 3.27
C ALA A 430 6.02 3.64 3.83
N HIS A 431 5.36 4.43 4.70
CA HIS A 431 6.00 5.53 5.42
C HIS A 431 7.08 5.04 6.41
N TYR A 432 6.81 3.97 7.15
CA TYR A 432 7.80 3.33 8.02
C TYR A 432 9.04 2.87 7.24
N TYR A 433 8.88 2.37 6.01
CA TYR A 433 10.01 1.96 5.15
C TYR A 433 10.59 3.10 4.28
N GLY A 434 10.25 4.37 4.55
CA GLY A 434 10.94 5.51 3.96
C GLY A 434 10.19 6.34 2.92
N LEU A 435 8.93 6.03 2.61
CA LEU A 435 8.12 6.91 1.77
C LEU A 435 7.80 8.22 2.54
N PRO A 436 8.01 9.42 1.98
CA PRO A 436 7.67 10.67 2.67
C PRO A 436 6.19 10.74 3.07
N HIS A 437 5.91 11.30 4.26
CA HIS A 437 4.56 11.31 4.86
C HIS A 437 3.47 11.90 3.92
N ASN A 438 3.78 12.99 3.22
CA ASN A 438 2.88 13.65 2.28
C ASN A 438 2.54 12.74 1.09
N LEU A 439 3.53 11.98 0.60
CA LEU A 439 3.36 11.02 -0.49
C LEU A 439 2.64 9.74 -0.03
N ALA A 440 2.87 9.31 1.21
CA ALA A 440 2.17 8.17 1.81
C ALA A 440 0.66 8.44 1.96
N LEU A 441 0.25 9.63 2.41
CA LEU A 441 -1.17 9.99 2.41
C LEU A 441 -1.73 10.16 1.00
N ALA A 442 -0.95 10.77 0.10
CA ALA A 442 -1.34 10.95 -1.30
C ALA A 442 -1.52 9.62 -2.05
N SER A 443 -0.76 8.56 -1.72
CA SER A 443 -0.79 7.26 -2.40
C SER A 443 -2.13 6.53 -2.26
N VAL A 444 -2.95 6.91 -1.28
CA VAL A 444 -4.30 6.35 -1.04
C VAL A 444 -5.42 7.39 -1.19
N THR A 445 -5.11 8.62 -1.62
CA THR A 445 -6.10 9.71 -1.77
C THR A 445 -5.98 10.42 -3.12
N SER A 446 -5.13 11.45 -3.23
CA SER A 446 -5.01 12.32 -4.40
C SER A 446 -4.36 11.64 -5.59
N THR A 447 -3.38 10.77 -5.38
CA THR A 447 -2.70 10.03 -6.45
C THR A 447 -3.68 9.09 -7.17
N PRO A 448 -4.38 8.16 -6.50
CA PRO A 448 -5.33 7.29 -7.16
C PRO A 448 -6.48 8.05 -7.84
N ALA A 449 -7.00 9.13 -7.25
CA ALA A 449 -7.99 9.99 -7.90
C ALA A 449 -7.49 10.58 -9.24
N THR A 450 -6.24 11.06 -9.26
CA THR A 450 -5.60 11.60 -10.47
C THR A 450 -5.34 10.53 -11.52
N VAL A 451 -4.89 9.33 -11.11
CA VAL A 451 -4.61 8.22 -12.02
C VAL A 451 -5.89 7.75 -12.72
N LEU A 452 -7.01 7.68 -11.99
CA LEU A 452 -8.31 7.30 -12.53
C LEU A 452 -8.94 8.39 -13.41
N GLY A 453 -8.49 9.64 -13.30
CA GLY A 453 -9.05 10.80 -14.01
C GLY A 453 -10.28 11.41 -13.32
N TYR A 454 -10.40 11.24 -11.99
CA TYR A 454 -11.50 11.78 -11.17
C TYR A 454 -11.03 12.81 -10.14
N ASP A 455 -9.84 13.40 -10.32
CA ASP A 455 -9.27 14.45 -9.48
C ASP A 455 -10.02 15.79 -9.56
N HIS A 456 -11.04 15.91 -10.42
CA HIS A 456 -12.03 17.00 -10.40
C HIS A 456 -13.16 16.76 -9.39
N ARG A 457 -13.23 15.60 -8.73
CA ARG A 457 -14.31 15.26 -7.79
C ARG A 457 -13.84 14.79 -6.42
N ILE A 458 -12.84 13.92 -6.40
CA ILE A 458 -12.44 13.15 -5.21
C ILE A 458 -10.93 13.23 -4.98
N GLY A 459 -10.45 12.70 -3.86
CA GLY A 459 -9.02 12.64 -3.51
C GLY A 459 -8.42 13.96 -3.01
N PHE A 460 -9.21 15.03 -2.93
CA PHE A 460 -8.81 16.33 -2.40
C PHE A 460 -9.92 16.95 -1.56
N ILE A 461 -9.56 17.76 -0.56
CA ILE A 461 -10.51 18.61 0.16
C ILE A 461 -10.43 20.02 -0.42
N LYS A 462 -11.39 20.37 -1.27
CA LYS A 462 -11.49 21.70 -1.91
C LYS A 462 -12.95 22.10 -2.11
N PRO A 463 -13.29 23.40 -2.07
CA PRO A 463 -14.61 23.88 -2.48
C PRO A 463 -15.05 23.34 -3.86
N GLY A 464 -16.30 22.89 -3.97
CA GLY A 464 -16.90 22.34 -5.20
C GLY A 464 -16.60 20.86 -5.48
N TYR A 465 -15.75 20.22 -4.66
CA TYR A 465 -15.50 18.78 -4.71
C TYR A 465 -16.60 18.00 -4.00
N ASP A 466 -16.71 16.71 -4.28
CA ASP A 466 -17.65 15.84 -3.58
C ASP A 466 -17.30 15.79 -2.09
N ALA A 467 -18.32 15.78 -1.23
CA ALA A 467 -18.16 15.74 0.23
C ALA A 467 -17.79 14.33 0.74
N ASP A 468 -16.63 13.85 0.29
CA ASP A 468 -16.05 12.56 0.65
C ASP A 468 -14.82 12.79 1.53
N ILE A 469 -14.97 12.66 2.86
CA ILE A 469 -13.91 12.94 3.84
C ILE A 469 -13.92 11.93 4.98
N VAL A 470 -12.77 11.78 5.64
CA VAL A 470 -12.61 10.92 6.82
C VAL A 470 -12.12 11.76 7.99
N LEU A 471 -12.82 11.66 9.12
CA LEU A 471 -12.39 12.19 10.41
C LEU A 471 -11.68 11.07 11.17
N TRP A 472 -10.46 11.30 11.64
CA TRP A 472 -9.60 10.31 12.29
C TRP A 472 -9.46 10.58 13.78
N ASP A 473 -9.31 9.53 14.59
CA ASP A 473 -9.03 9.67 16.03
C ASP A 473 -7.57 10.00 16.35
N SER A 474 -6.65 9.76 15.41
CA SER A 474 -5.23 10.04 15.49
C SER A 474 -4.71 10.59 14.16
N HIS A 475 -3.42 10.95 14.10
CA HIS A 475 -2.80 11.23 12.81
C HIS A 475 -2.99 10.01 11.88
N PRO A 476 -3.35 10.18 10.60
CA PRO A 476 -3.71 9.04 9.75
C PRO A 476 -2.54 8.08 9.49
N LEU A 477 -1.29 8.56 9.59
CA LEU A 477 -0.10 7.69 9.52
C LEU A 477 0.29 7.02 10.85
N ALA A 478 -0.39 7.30 11.96
CA ALA A 478 -0.11 6.65 13.23
C ALA A 478 -0.60 5.18 13.22
N LEU A 479 0.16 4.28 13.85
CA LEU A 479 -0.24 2.89 13.99
C LEU A 479 -1.62 2.80 14.67
N GLY A 480 -2.51 2.04 14.05
CA GLY A 480 -3.85 1.82 14.58
C GLY A 480 -4.85 2.94 14.30
N ALA A 481 -4.51 4.01 13.56
CA ALA A 481 -5.42 5.12 13.26
C ALA A 481 -6.82 4.62 12.81
N THR A 482 -7.88 5.14 13.46
CA THR A 482 -9.24 4.64 13.31
C THR A 482 -10.16 5.78 12.85
N PRO A 483 -11.00 5.57 11.82
CA PRO A 483 -12.01 6.55 11.45
C PRO A 483 -13.01 6.79 12.58
N ALA A 484 -13.08 8.03 13.07
CA ALA A 484 -14.12 8.50 13.97
C ALA A 484 -15.43 8.82 13.23
N GLN A 485 -15.36 9.15 11.94
CA GLN A 485 -16.52 9.21 11.04
C GLN A 485 -16.03 9.19 9.58
N VAL A 486 -16.85 8.66 8.67
CA VAL A 486 -16.62 8.71 7.22
C VAL A 486 -17.84 9.33 6.55
N PHE A 487 -17.61 10.36 5.75
CA PHE A 487 -18.65 11.01 4.96
C PHE A 487 -18.49 10.63 3.49
N ILE A 488 -19.59 10.27 2.83
CA ILE A 488 -19.66 10.03 1.38
C ILE A 488 -20.85 10.81 0.84
N ASP A 489 -20.65 11.65 -0.17
CA ASP A 489 -21.64 12.60 -0.66
C ASP A 489 -22.22 13.48 0.47
N GLY A 490 -21.43 13.79 1.50
CA GLY A 490 -21.83 14.56 2.69
C GLY A 490 -22.71 13.82 3.69
N ILE A 491 -22.91 12.51 3.50
CA ILE A 491 -23.73 11.66 4.37
C ILE A 491 -22.80 10.85 5.29
N PRO A 492 -22.98 10.88 6.62
CA PRO A 492 -22.21 10.03 7.53
C PRO A 492 -22.50 8.56 7.28
N GLN A 493 -21.47 7.72 7.25
CA GLN A 493 -21.58 6.29 6.94
C GLN A 493 -21.47 5.39 8.18
N LEU A 494 -20.85 5.89 9.25
CA LEU A 494 -20.77 5.18 10.52
C LEU A 494 -21.91 5.66 11.42
N ASP A 495 -22.84 4.76 11.78
CA ASP A 495 -24.00 5.09 12.62
C ASP A 495 -23.57 5.45 14.06
N LYS A 496 -22.84 4.55 14.72
CA LYS A 496 -22.34 4.72 16.09
C LYS A 496 -20.86 4.34 16.17
N PRO A 497 -19.98 5.14 15.54
CA PRO A 497 -18.56 4.84 15.50
C PRO A 497 -17.99 4.82 16.92
N TYR A 498 -17.16 3.83 17.20
CA TYR A 498 -16.41 3.74 18.44
C TYR A 498 -14.92 3.95 18.17
N VAL A 499 -14.26 4.74 19.00
CA VAL A 499 -12.81 4.95 18.93
C VAL A 499 -12.23 4.82 20.33
N ASN A 500 -11.06 4.21 20.43
CA ASN A 500 -10.35 4.11 21.71
C ASN A 500 -9.48 5.35 21.91
N PRO A 501 -9.36 5.86 23.15
CA PRO A 501 -8.37 6.89 23.46
C PRO A 501 -6.95 6.39 23.16
N LYS A 502 -6.23 7.11 22.30
CA LYS A 502 -4.83 6.83 21.96
C LYS A 502 -3.90 7.85 22.62
N PRO A 503 -2.62 7.50 22.86
CA PRO A 503 -1.63 8.44 23.40
C PRO A 503 -1.54 9.73 22.57
N SER A 504 -1.22 10.86 23.18
CA SER A 504 -1.07 12.14 22.46
C SER A 504 0.02 12.10 21.39
N SER A 505 1.03 11.23 21.55
CA SER A 505 2.05 10.96 20.52
C SER A 505 1.47 10.38 19.23
N SER A 506 0.26 9.82 19.24
CA SER A 506 -0.43 9.37 18.02
C SER A 506 -1.02 10.53 17.20
N GLN A 507 -1.03 11.77 17.71
CA GLN A 507 -1.52 12.94 16.97
C GLN A 507 -0.48 13.59 16.06
N ARG A 508 0.78 13.14 16.11
CA ARG A 508 1.86 13.59 15.23
C ARG A 508 2.17 12.54 14.16
N VAL A 509 2.83 12.97 13.08
CA VAL A 509 3.45 12.07 12.11
C VAL A 509 4.50 11.21 12.82
N PRO A 510 4.45 9.87 12.71
CA PRO A 510 5.50 9.00 13.26
C PRO A 510 6.86 9.30 12.63
N LYS A 511 7.93 9.15 13.40
CA LYS A 511 9.29 9.27 12.86
C LYS A 511 9.69 8.03 12.08
N THR A 512 10.02 8.20 10.81
CA THR A 512 10.54 7.10 9.97
C THR A 512 11.95 6.70 10.39
N PRO A 513 12.21 5.40 10.66
CA PRO A 513 13.57 4.93 10.87
C PRO A 513 14.43 5.02 9.60
N ASP A 514 15.74 5.17 9.76
CA ASP A 514 16.66 5.20 8.61
C ASP A 514 16.86 3.82 8.00
N PHE A 515 16.36 3.64 6.78
CA PHE A 515 16.56 2.44 5.94
C PHE A 515 17.36 2.72 4.66
N SER A 516 18.16 3.79 4.64
CA SER A 516 18.81 4.25 3.41
C SER A 516 19.78 3.22 2.84
N GLN A 517 20.47 2.44 3.69
CA GLN A 517 21.36 1.39 3.20
C GLN A 517 20.57 0.18 2.69
N GLU A 518 19.53 -0.26 3.40
CA GLU A 518 18.70 -1.39 2.95
C GLU A 518 17.96 -1.09 1.64
N ALA A 519 17.54 0.16 1.43
CA ALA A 519 16.97 0.60 0.16
C ALA A 519 18.00 0.55 -0.99
N LYS A 520 19.25 0.97 -0.73
CA LYS A 520 20.35 0.84 -1.71
C LYS A 520 20.66 -0.62 -2.01
N ASP A 521 20.74 -1.47 -0.98
CA ASP A 521 21.02 -2.89 -1.13
C ASP A 521 19.89 -3.60 -1.89
N ALA A 522 18.64 -3.19 -1.70
CA ALA A 522 17.53 -3.69 -2.51
C ALA A 522 17.74 -3.44 -4.00
N VAL A 523 18.35 -2.32 -4.42
CA VAL A 523 18.68 -2.09 -5.83
C VAL A 523 19.97 -2.82 -6.24
N ASN A 524 21.04 -2.68 -5.44
CA ASN A 524 22.37 -3.23 -5.76
C ASN A 524 22.37 -4.76 -5.93
N TYR A 525 21.45 -5.45 -5.29
CA TYR A 525 21.29 -6.90 -5.35
C TYR A 525 20.04 -7.33 -6.14
N ASP A 526 19.51 -6.48 -7.02
CA ASP A 526 18.33 -6.77 -7.85
C ASP A 526 17.13 -7.28 -7.04
N GLY A 527 16.89 -6.75 -5.85
CA GLY A 527 15.82 -7.16 -4.94
C GLY A 527 16.10 -8.40 -4.10
N LEU A 528 17.31 -8.96 -4.21
CA LEU A 528 17.77 -10.11 -3.45
C LEU A 528 18.97 -9.77 -2.57
N PRO A 529 18.92 -8.73 -1.70
CA PRO A 529 20.02 -8.44 -0.80
C PRO A 529 20.31 -9.65 0.11
N PRO A 530 21.57 -9.81 0.56
CA PRO A 530 21.93 -10.79 1.58
C PRO A 530 21.20 -10.42 2.88
N LEU A 531 20.57 -11.42 3.51
CA LEU A 531 19.73 -11.22 4.71
C LEU A 531 20.27 -11.97 5.92
N GLU A 532 21.33 -12.76 5.73
CA GLU A 532 21.93 -13.56 6.78
C GLU A 532 22.42 -12.67 7.93
N PRO A 533 22.18 -13.08 9.18
CA PRO A 533 22.62 -12.29 10.32
C PRO A 533 24.14 -12.29 10.44
N SER A 534 24.71 -11.12 10.71
CA SER A 534 26.15 -10.96 10.98
C SER A 534 26.41 -11.04 12.48
N LYS A 535 27.20 -12.03 12.90
CA LYS A 535 27.63 -12.15 14.30
C LYS A 535 28.53 -10.98 14.69
N SER A 536 28.36 -10.47 15.91
CA SER A 536 29.33 -9.55 16.52
C SER A 536 30.73 -10.18 16.52
N LYS A 537 31.76 -9.36 16.26
CA LYS A 537 33.17 -9.78 16.32
C LYS A 537 33.67 -9.97 17.76
N SER A 538 32.96 -9.43 18.74
CA SER A 538 33.25 -9.54 20.17
C SER A 538 32.16 -10.35 20.85
N ASP A 539 32.55 -11.15 21.84
CA ASP A 539 31.64 -11.89 22.72
C ASP A 539 30.85 -10.97 23.65
N SER A 540 31.28 -9.71 23.78
CA SER A 540 30.60 -8.66 24.55
C SER A 540 30.07 -7.56 23.63
N VAL A 541 28.89 -7.03 23.92
CA VAL A 541 28.29 -5.86 23.25
C VAL A 541 27.61 -4.97 24.28
N ILE A 542 27.76 -3.65 24.16
CA ILE A 542 27.11 -2.66 25.02
C ILE A 542 26.05 -1.93 24.19
N PHE A 543 24.83 -1.85 24.71
CA PHE A 543 23.77 -0.99 24.16
C PHE A 543 23.62 0.24 25.05
N THR A 544 23.70 1.43 24.48
CA THR A 544 23.59 2.71 25.19
C THR A 544 22.32 3.46 24.80
N ASN A 545 21.96 4.48 25.58
CA ASN A 545 20.75 5.29 25.40
C ASN A 545 19.47 4.44 25.30
N VAL A 546 19.36 3.45 26.18
CA VAL A 546 18.20 2.55 26.25
C VAL A 546 17.10 3.24 27.04
N ASN A 547 15.92 3.40 26.45
CA ASN A 547 14.75 3.98 27.11
C ASN A 547 13.97 2.97 27.94
N SER A 548 13.88 1.72 27.51
CA SER A 548 13.18 0.66 28.26
C SER A 548 13.80 -0.72 28.05
N VAL A 549 13.70 -1.57 29.07
CA VAL A 549 14.09 -2.98 29.01
C VAL A 549 12.93 -3.83 29.52
N LEU A 550 12.46 -4.74 28.68
CA LEU A 550 11.48 -5.76 29.02
C LEU A 550 12.17 -7.12 29.05
N LEU A 551 11.91 -7.91 30.08
CA LEU A 551 12.43 -9.27 30.23
C LEU A 551 11.30 -10.25 30.53
N ARG A 552 11.57 -11.52 30.25
CA ARG A 552 10.72 -12.63 30.65
C ARG A 552 10.86 -12.89 32.15
N GLU A 553 9.74 -13.09 32.84
CA GLU A 553 9.69 -13.56 34.22
C GLU A 553 8.72 -14.75 34.30
N GLY A 554 9.26 -15.97 34.28
CA GLY A 554 8.46 -17.19 34.24
C GLY A 554 7.61 -17.28 32.97
N ALA A 555 6.28 -17.19 33.13
CA ALA A 555 5.30 -17.24 32.05
C ALA A 555 4.88 -15.86 31.52
N ASP A 556 5.38 -14.79 32.16
CA ASP A 556 4.99 -13.41 31.90
C ASP A 556 6.16 -12.60 31.31
N VAL A 557 5.84 -11.41 30.81
CA VAL A 557 6.81 -10.40 30.38
C VAL A 557 6.67 -9.20 31.33
N ARG A 558 7.78 -8.60 31.75
CA ARG A 558 7.78 -7.41 32.62
C ARG A 558 8.78 -6.35 32.16
N GLU A 559 8.40 -5.09 32.33
CA GLU A 559 9.34 -3.97 32.22
C GLU A 559 10.21 -3.91 33.48
N VAL A 560 11.52 -4.09 33.30
CA VAL A 560 12.51 -4.11 34.40
C VAL A 560 13.32 -2.82 34.49
N PHE A 561 13.27 -1.98 33.44
CA PHE A 561 13.91 -0.67 33.40
C PHE A 561 13.13 0.27 32.48
N SER A 562 12.98 1.53 32.88
CA SER A 562 12.43 2.58 32.02
C SER A 562 12.95 3.96 32.40
N THR A 563 13.30 4.75 31.40
CA THR A 563 13.67 6.18 31.53
C THR A 563 12.55 7.02 32.10
N ALA A 564 11.29 6.65 31.86
CA ALA A 564 10.14 7.32 32.47
C ALA A 564 10.15 7.19 34.00
N GLN A 565 10.78 6.12 34.53
CA GLN A 565 10.89 5.88 35.96
C GLN A 565 12.19 6.48 36.54
N THR A 566 13.31 6.37 35.83
CA THR A 566 14.65 6.74 36.35
C THR A 566 15.09 8.16 35.99
N GLY A 567 14.50 8.77 34.96
CA GLY A 567 14.88 10.08 34.41
C GLY A 567 16.25 10.09 33.68
N LYS A 568 16.92 8.95 33.53
CA LYS A 568 18.25 8.82 32.90
C LYS A 568 18.29 7.66 31.93
N ALA A 569 18.93 7.89 30.79
CA ALA A 569 19.09 6.86 29.77
C ALA A 569 19.87 5.65 30.29
N GLY A 570 19.40 4.46 29.91
CA GLY A 570 19.93 3.19 30.35
C GLY A 570 21.07 2.67 29.49
N VAL A 571 21.76 1.67 30.04
CA VAL A 571 22.78 0.86 29.39
C VAL A 571 22.44 -0.61 29.60
N VAL A 572 22.69 -1.44 28.59
CA VAL A 572 22.56 -2.90 28.66
C VAL A 572 23.88 -3.52 28.20
N VAL A 573 24.51 -4.32 29.07
CA VAL A 573 25.74 -5.06 28.76
C VAL A 573 25.37 -6.51 28.50
N VAL A 574 25.82 -7.03 27.36
CA VAL A 574 25.58 -8.39 26.93
C VAL A 574 26.90 -9.11 26.76
N GLU A 575 27.04 -10.29 27.34
CA GLU A 575 28.20 -11.17 27.17
C GLU A 575 27.71 -12.58 26.81
N HIS A 576 28.30 -13.18 25.78
CA HIS A 576 27.93 -14.52 25.27
C HIS A 576 26.42 -14.65 25.04
N GLY A 577 25.80 -13.60 24.46
CA GLY A 577 24.37 -13.55 24.19
C GLY A 577 23.47 -13.42 25.42
N LYS A 578 24.00 -13.17 26.62
CA LYS A 578 23.22 -12.99 27.87
C LYS A 578 23.41 -11.59 28.43
N ILE A 579 22.34 -10.97 28.94
CA ILE A 579 22.45 -9.70 29.68
C ILE A 579 23.18 -9.98 31.00
N THR A 580 24.33 -9.35 31.20
CA THR A 580 25.12 -9.42 32.45
C THR A 580 24.88 -8.20 33.33
N CYS A 581 24.48 -7.08 32.75
CA CYS A 581 24.13 -5.87 33.48
C CYS A 581 23.12 -5.01 32.70
N PHE A 582 22.21 -4.35 33.41
CA PHE A 582 21.37 -3.28 32.87
C PHE A 582 21.06 -2.24 33.95
N GLY A 583 20.85 -0.99 33.56
CA GLY A 583 20.55 0.10 34.49
C GLY A 583 21.04 1.45 33.97
N VAL A 584 21.21 2.44 34.85
CA VAL A 584 21.95 3.65 34.46
C VAL A 584 23.44 3.34 34.34
N LEU A 585 24.23 4.20 33.68
CA LEU A 585 25.66 3.93 33.42
C LEU A 585 26.45 3.52 34.68
N LEU A 586 26.10 4.05 35.85
CA LEU A 586 26.74 3.73 37.13
C LEU A 586 26.43 2.31 37.64
N ASP A 587 25.32 1.71 37.23
CA ASP A 587 24.92 0.36 37.61
C ASP A 587 25.75 -0.70 36.86
N CYS A 588 26.38 -0.32 35.74
CA CYS A 588 27.18 -1.20 34.89
C CYS A 588 28.64 -0.74 34.76
N PRO A 589 29.51 -1.09 35.73
CA PRO A 589 30.92 -0.67 35.75
C PRO A 589 31.73 -1.09 34.51
N SER A 590 31.37 -2.21 33.87
CA SER A 590 31.99 -2.68 32.63
C SER A 590 31.72 -1.74 31.45
N ALA A 591 30.55 -1.09 31.41
CA ALA A 591 30.20 -0.11 30.40
C ALA A 591 30.80 1.29 30.65
N ALA A 592 31.13 1.61 31.91
CA ALA A 592 31.74 2.89 32.29
C ALA A 592 33.22 3.02 31.89
N ARG A 593 33.86 1.95 31.41
CA ARG A 593 35.27 1.95 30.97
C ARG A 593 35.35 2.24 29.48
N ALA A 594 35.77 3.45 29.12
CA ALA A 594 35.86 3.93 27.72
C ALA A 594 36.88 3.19 26.83
N ASP A 595 37.71 2.30 27.38
CA ASP A 595 38.92 1.74 26.74
C ASP A 595 38.86 0.21 26.56
N THR A 596 37.67 -0.38 26.50
CA THR A 596 37.49 -1.85 26.54
C THR A 596 37.55 -2.55 25.18
N GLY A 597 37.51 -1.82 24.05
CA GLY A 597 37.42 -2.41 22.71
C GLY A 597 36.10 -3.17 22.44
N ILE A 598 35.12 -3.07 23.36
CA ILE A 598 33.81 -3.72 23.24
C ILE A 598 32.94 -2.87 22.28
N PRO A 599 32.29 -3.48 21.27
CA PRO A 599 31.33 -2.79 20.41
C PRO A 599 30.21 -2.14 21.24
N SER A 600 30.05 -0.82 21.08
CA SER A 600 28.97 -0.04 21.69
C SER A 600 27.98 0.40 20.61
N ILE A 601 26.69 0.15 20.83
CA ILE A 601 25.60 0.47 19.91
C ILE A 601 24.64 1.41 20.60
N ASP A 602 24.54 2.62 20.05
CA ASP A 602 23.55 3.59 20.48
C ASP A 602 22.15 3.18 19.99
N LEU A 603 21.21 3.03 20.93
CA LEU A 603 19.80 2.78 20.62
C LEU A 603 18.99 4.07 20.44
N ASP A 604 19.56 5.25 20.67
CA ASP A 604 18.93 6.55 20.42
C ASP A 604 17.53 6.65 21.03
N GLY A 605 17.43 6.34 22.33
CA GLY A 605 16.15 6.27 23.04
C GLY A 605 15.29 5.06 22.69
N GLY A 606 15.92 3.98 22.22
CA GLY A 606 15.24 2.74 21.85
C GLY A 606 15.03 1.76 23.02
N SER A 607 14.78 0.49 22.73
CA SER A 607 14.40 -0.49 23.76
C SER A 607 15.07 -1.86 23.57
N VAL A 608 15.12 -2.65 24.64
CA VAL A 608 15.41 -4.09 24.59
C VAL A 608 14.19 -4.86 25.06
N SER A 609 13.69 -5.83 24.30
CA SER A 609 12.50 -6.61 24.65
C SER A 609 12.64 -8.09 24.28
N PRO A 610 11.79 -8.99 24.80
CA PRO A 610 11.75 -10.37 24.32
C PRO A 610 11.46 -10.44 22.82
N ALA A 611 12.08 -11.40 22.16
CA ALA A 611 11.80 -11.74 20.77
C ALA A 611 10.41 -12.36 20.61
N LEU A 612 9.87 -12.21 19.40
CA LEU A 612 8.55 -12.71 19.04
C LEU A 612 8.63 -14.09 18.37
N ILE A 613 7.48 -14.76 18.38
CA ILE A 613 7.23 -16.07 17.79
C ILE A 613 6.17 -15.90 16.70
N SER A 614 6.41 -16.49 15.53
CA SER A 614 5.40 -16.56 14.47
C SER A 614 4.79 -17.95 14.42
N PHE A 615 3.45 -18.01 14.29
CA PHE A 615 2.70 -19.24 14.06
C PHE A 615 1.58 -19.00 13.05
N GLY A 616 1.25 -20.05 12.29
CA GLY A 616 0.10 -20.09 11.39
C GLY A 616 0.50 -20.12 9.93
N SER A 617 1.46 -19.29 9.53
CA SER A 617 2.03 -19.34 8.18
C SER A 617 2.86 -20.61 7.99
N ARG A 618 3.08 -21.02 6.75
CA ARG A 618 3.93 -22.18 6.40
C ARG A 618 5.41 -21.78 6.38
N LEU A 619 5.82 -20.94 7.33
CA LEU A 619 7.19 -20.46 7.42
C LEU A 619 8.13 -21.67 7.54
N ALA A 620 9.23 -21.65 6.76
CA ALA A 620 10.19 -22.73 6.61
C ALA A 620 9.66 -24.06 6.03
N LEU A 621 8.38 -24.24 5.75
CA LEU A 621 7.91 -25.37 4.90
C LEU A 621 7.77 -24.97 3.44
N ASN A 622 7.62 -23.66 3.21
CA ASN A 622 7.54 -23.07 1.88
C ASN A 622 8.60 -21.96 1.75
N HIS A 623 9.17 -21.83 0.56
CA HIS A 623 9.99 -20.67 0.19
C HIS A 623 9.20 -19.66 -0.62
N ILE A 624 8.50 -20.09 -1.68
CA ILE A 624 7.65 -19.25 -2.54
C ILE A 624 6.28 -19.92 -2.65
N ASP A 625 5.28 -19.36 -1.99
CA ASP A 625 3.99 -20.02 -1.78
C ASP A 625 3.29 -20.52 -3.05
N GLY A 626 3.28 -19.71 -4.10
CA GLY A 626 2.67 -20.03 -5.39
C GLY A 626 3.51 -20.97 -6.26
N GLU A 627 4.74 -21.30 -5.87
CA GLU A 627 5.64 -22.16 -6.63
C GLU A 627 5.77 -23.53 -5.95
N ALA A 628 5.07 -24.51 -6.50
CA ALA A 628 4.98 -25.86 -5.93
C ALA A 628 6.35 -26.54 -5.77
N SER A 629 7.33 -26.25 -6.63
CA SER A 629 8.70 -26.81 -6.53
C SER A 629 9.51 -26.28 -5.35
N THR A 630 9.01 -25.27 -4.63
CA THR A 630 9.67 -24.66 -3.47
C THR A 630 8.97 -24.96 -2.14
N ASN A 631 7.95 -25.84 -2.17
CA ASN A 631 7.09 -26.13 -1.04
C ASN A 631 7.23 -27.61 -0.62
N ASP A 632 7.10 -27.88 0.68
CA ASP A 632 7.10 -29.24 1.24
C ASP A 632 5.89 -30.10 0.79
N GLY A 633 4.87 -29.44 0.22
CA GLY A 633 3.67 -30.07 -0.33
C GLY A 633 2.59 -30.36 0.72
N PRO A 634 1.40 -30.80 0.27
CA PRO A 634 0.30 -31.14 1.17
C PRO A 634 0.43 -32.57 1.73
N VAL A 635 -0.03 -32.76 2.96
CA VAL A 635 -0.21 -34.07 3.60
C VAL A 635 -1.44 -34.77 3.03
N TYR A 636 -1.36 -36.10 2.92
CA TYR A 636 -2.48 -36.95 2.51
C TYR A 636 -3.60 -36.95 3.54
N ASP A 637 -4.84 -36.75 3.10
CA ASP A 637 -6.02 -36.86 3.97
C ASP A 637 -6.60 -38.28 3.92
N PRO A 638 -6.54 -39.05 5.02
CA PRO A 638 -7.13 -40.39 5.09
C PRO A 638 -8.65 -40.41 4.91
N LEU A 639 -9.34 -39.27 5.04
CA LEU A 639 -10.79 -39.18 4.84
C LEU A 639 -11.19 -38.97 3.38
N VAL A 640 -10.23 -38.66 2.49
CA VAL A 640 -10.49 -38.33 1.09
C VAL A 640 -9.84 -39.34 0.14
N SER A 641 -8.67 -39.87 0.51
CA SER A 641 -7.91 -40.79 -0.33
C SER A 641 -7.11 -41.78 0.51
N ASP A 642 -6.84 -42.95 -0.06
CA ASP A 642 -5.97 -43.95 0.57
C ASP A 642 -4.55 -43.39 0.78
N ILE A 643 -4.03 -43.59 1.99
CA ILE A 643 -2.64 -43.26 2.31
C ILE A 643 -1.72 -44.31 1.64
N PRO A 644 -0.66 -43.90 0.93
CA PRO A 644 0.30 -44.84 0.34
C PRO A 644 0.83 -45.85 1.35
N ALA A 645 0.68 -47.16 1.06
CA ALA A 645 1.06 -48.24 1.98
C ALA A 645 2.52 -48.20 2.42
N ILE A 646 3.42 -47.60 1.61
CA ILE A 646 4.84 -47.41 1.92
C ILE A 646 5.09 -46.52 3.15
N LEU A 647 4.14 -45.65 3.51
CA LEU A 647 4.24 -44.83 4.72
C LEU A 647 4.00 -45.63 6.01
N GLY A 648 3.44 -46.84 5.89
CA GLY A 648 3.04 -47.67 7.03
C GLY A 648 1.65 -47.30 7.57
N GLU A 649 1.01 -48.27 8.23
CA GLU A 649 -0.31 -48.10 8.84
C GLU A 649 -0.25 -47.08 9.99
N GLY A 650 -1.17 -46.11 9.98
CA GLY A 650 -1.24 -45.08 11.03
C GLY A 650 -0.01 -44.18 11.07
N SER A 651 0.50 -43.75 9.92
CA SER A 651 1.59 -42.78 9.84
C SER A 651 1.14 -41.37 10.25
N VAL A 652 2.09 -40.56 10.74
CA VAL A 652 1.89 -39.15 11.07
C VAL A 652 3.06 -38.36 10.48
N ILE A 653 2.75 -37.30 9.72
CA ILE A 653 3.77 -36.45 9.10
C ILE A 653 4.31 -35.48 10.15
N ARG A 654 5.60 -35.16 10.05
CA ARG A 654 6.29 -34.27 10.98
C ARG A 654 6.88 -33.10 10.21
N ALA A 655 6.58 -31.87 10.65
CA ALA A 655 7.09 -30.68 9.99
C ALA A 655 8.63 -30.56 10.05
N VAL A 656 9.27 -31.14 11.07
CA VAL A 656 10.74 -31.10 11.22
C VAL A 656 11.48 -31.70 10.03
N ASP A 657 10.88 -32.68 9.36
CA ASP A 657 11.49 -33.40 8.22
C ASP A 657 11.51 -32.55 6.93
N GLY A 658 10.60 -31.57 6.82
CA GLY A 658 10.44 -30.69 5.65
C GLY A 658 11.00 -29.28 5.84
N LEU A 659 11.67 -28.98 6.97
CA LEU A 659 12.16 -27.64 7.26
C LEU A 659 13.23 -27.17 6.26
N GLN A 660 12.94 -26.07 5.61
CA GLN A 660 13.82 -25.26 4.79
C GLN A 660 14.33 -24.06 5.60
N PHE A 661 15.64 -23.90 5.63
CA PHE A 661 16.31 -22.80 6.32
C PHE A 661 16.77 -21.72 5.33
N SER A 662 17.10 -20.53 5.82
CA SER A 662 17.50 -19.39 4.99
C SER A 662 16.45 -18.97 3.94
N THR A 663 15.17 -19.31 4.14
CA THR A 663 14.11 -18.75 3.30
C THR A 663 14.02 -17.25 3.53
N ARG A 664 13.73 -16.47 2.47
CA ARG A 664 13.77 -15.00 2.58
C ARG A 664 12.81 -14.47 3.64
N ASP A 665 11.59 -14.97 3.71
CA ASP A 665 10.62 -14.53 4.72
C ASP A 665 11.02 -14.93 6.16
N ALA A 666 11.71 -16.06 6.35
CA ALA A 666 12.25 -16.42 7.68
C ALA A 666 13.36 -15.45 8.10
N LEU A 667 14.27 -15.10 7.19
CA LEU A 667 15.32 -14.13 7.47
C LEU A 667 14.77 -12.71 7.69
N LEU A 668 13.77 -12.28 6.91
CA LEU A 668 13.09 -11.00 7.14
C LEU A 668 12.33 -10.97 8.47
N ALA A 669 11.70 -12.09 8.86
CA ALA A 669 11.07 -12.23 10.18
C ALA A 669 12.13 -12.11 11.29
N TYR A 670 13.27 -12.80 11.16
CA TYR A 670 14.40 -12.69 12.10
C TYR A 670 14.89 -11.24 12.24
N ARG A 671 15.08 -10.55 11.10
CA ARG A 671 15.50 -9.14 11.07
C ARG A 671 14.47 -8.19 11.66
N SER A 672 13.23 -8.62 11.82
CA SER A 672 12.12 -7.84 12.39
C SER A 672 11.81 -8.22 13.85
N GLY A 673 12.68 -9.02 14.49
CA GLY A 673 12.55 -9.39 15.90
C GLY A 673 11.75 -10.68 16.16
N VAL A 674 11.41 -11.44 15.11
CA VAL A 674 10.73 -12.74 15.22
C VAL A 674 11.77 -13.84 15.10
N THR A 675 12.25 -14.38 16.22
CA THR A 675 13.37 -15.33 16.21
C THR A 675 12.95 -16.78 16.20
N ILE A 676 11.69 -17.09 16.52
CA ILE A 676 11.13 -18.44 16.52
C ILE A 676 9.97 -18.53 15.52
N GLY A 677 9.99 -19.55 14.68
CA GLY A 677 8.85 -19.99 13.88
C GLY A 677 8.29 -21.28 14.44
N VAL A 678 6.96 -21.38 14.55
CA VAL A 678 6.26 -22.64 14.81
C VAL A 678 5.41 -22.96 13.59
N THR A 679 5.68 -24.11 12.97
CA THR A 679 5.04 -24.52 11.72
C THR A 679 4.53 -25.95 11.81
N ALA A 680 3.45 -26.24 11.09
CA ALA A 680 2.83 -27.55 11.04
C ALA A 680 2.70 -27.99 9.57
N PRO A 681 2.69 -29.31 9.29
CA PRO A 681 2.56 -29.79 7.92
C PRO A 681 1.30 -29.24 7.24
N THR A 682 1.39 -28.92 5.95
CA THR A 682 0.27 -28.34 5.21
C THR A 682 -0.77 -29.40 4.92
N SER A 683 -2.04 -29.19 5.28
CA SER A 683 -3.12 -30.13 4.97
C SER A 683 -4.40 -29.38 4.58
N SER A 684 -5.19 -29.99 3.69
CA SER A 684 -6.59 -29.60 3.43
C SER A 684 -7.58 -30.54 4.12
N GLY A 685 -7.07 -31.51 4.89
CA GLY A 685 -7.82 -32.58 5.54
C GLY A 685 -7.84 -32.48 7.06
N LEU A 686 -8.42 -33.51 7.70
CA LEU A 686 -8.61 -33.53 9.15
C LEU A 686 -7.27 -33.55 9.90
N ILE A 687 -6.34 -34.43 9.52
CA ILE A 687 -5.05 -34.57 10.18
C ILE A 687 -3.99 -33.78 9.41
N SER A 688 -3.31 -32.86 10.09
CA SER A 688 -2.15 -32.15 9.53
C SER A 688 -0.85 -32.87 9.89
N GLY A 689 -0.64 -33.14 11.18
CA GLY A 689 0.55 -33.85 11.67
C GLY A 689 1.19 -33.16 12.87
N LEU A 690 2.46 -33.49 13.14
CA LEU A 690 3.23 -32.93 14.26
C LEU A 690 3.94 -31.64 13.83
N GLY A 691 3.68 -30.55 14.56
CA GLY A 691 4.34 -29.26 14.35
C GLY A 691 5.74 -29.22 14.94
N THR A 692 6.57 -28.25 14.52
CA THR A 692 7.96 -28.08 14.97
C THR A 692 8.25 -26.61 15.30
N ALA A 693 9.15 -26.37 16.24
CA ALA A 693 9.66 -25.03 16.56
C ALA A 693 11.12 -24.90 16.09
N PHE A 694 11.43 -23.82 15.38
CA PHE A 694 12.75 -23.59 14.79
C PHE A 694 13.16 -22.12 14.90
N THR A 695 14.47 -21.86 14.83
CA THR A 695 15.02 -20.50 14.83
C THR A 695 15.05 -19.95 13.40
N THR A 696 14.33 -18.84 13.17
CA THR A 696 14.10 -18.24 11.84
C THR A 696 15.38 -17.70 11.17
N GLY A 697 16.37 -17.28 11.96
CA GLY A 697 17.68 -16.80 11.50
C GLY A 697 18.74 -17.87 11.31
N SER A 698 18.38 -19.15 11.25
CA SER A 698 19.34 -20.25 11.10
C SER A 698 19.64 -20.55 9.63
N LEU A 699 20.88 -20.91 9.33
CA LEU A 699 21.33 -21.17 7.96
C LEU A 699 20.95 -22.56 7.45
N HIS A 700 20.95 -23.56 8.34
CA HIS A 700 20.60 -24.95 8.05
C HIS A 700 20.20 -25.70 9.32
N GLY A 701 19.54 -26.86 9.18
CA GLY A 701 19.01 -27.64 10.30
C GLY A 701 20.06 -28.17 11.29
N LEU A 702 21.31 -28.34 10.84
CA LEU A 702 22.44 -28.73 11.72
C LEU A 702 23.07 -27.56 12.51
N SER A 703 22.60 -26.32 12.36
CA SER A 703 23.13 -25.19 13.12
C SER A 703 22.73 -25.30 14.61
N LYS A 704 23.60 -24.87 15.53
CA LYS A 704 23.30 -24.86 16.98
C LYS A 704 22.00 -24.08 17.23
N GLY A 705 21.00 -24.75 17.79
CA GLY A 705 19.68 -24.15 18.08
C GLY A 705 18.77 -23.93 16.87
N ALA A 706 19.06 -24.55 15.71
CA ALA A 706 18.23 -24.42 14.51
C ALA A 706 16.83 -25.01 14.71
N VAL A 707 16.76 -26.27 15.16
CA VAL A 707 15.52 -26.91 15.60
C VAL A 707 15.48 -26.82 17.12
N LEU A 708 14.48 -26.13 17.65
CA LEU A 708 14.29 -25.98 19.10
C LEU A 708 13.53 -27.17 19.68
N GLN A 709 12.53 -27.66 18.94
CA GLN A 709 11.70 -28.79 19.36
C GLN A 709 11.11 -29.50 18.15
N GLU A 710 11.44 -30.78 17.98
CA GLU A 710 11.04 -31.58 16.81
C GLU A 710 9.52 -31.80 16.70
N ALA A 711 8.85 -31.92 17.86
CA ALA A 711 7.41 -32.13 17.96
C ALA A 711 6.82 -31.20 19.04
N THR A 712 6.07 -30.19 18.62
CA THR A 712 5.44 -29.17 19.48
C THR A 712 4.02 -29.58 19.88
N ALA A 713 3.14 -29.69 18.89
CA ALA A 713 1.75 -30.06 19.06
C ALA A 713 1.30 -31.03 17.96
N LEU A 714 0.20 -31.75 18.20
CA LEU A 714 -0.53 -32.44 17.15
C LEU A 714 -1.54 -31.47 16.53
N HIS A 715 -1.45 -31.27 15.21
CA HIS A 715 -2.29 -30.34 14.46
C HIS A 715 -3.37 -31.08 13.67
N VAL A 716 -4.61 -30.62 13.83
CA VAL A 716 -5.79 -31.07 13.09
C VAL A 716 -6.61 -29.87 12.62
N ALA A 717 -7.47 -30.06 11.62
CA ALA A 717 -8.37 -29.03 11.12
C ALA A 717 -9.81 -29.54 11.05
N VAL A 718 -10.77 -28.73 11.52
CA VAL A 718 -12.19 -29.05 11.44
C VAL A 718 -12.95 -27.87 10.84
N GLY A 719 -13.61 -28.09 9.70
CA GLY A 719 -14.28 -27.03 8.96
C GLY A 719 -15.11 -27.54 7.79
N TRP A 720 -15.93 -26.67 7.21
CA TRP A 720 -16.88 -27.01 6.13
C TRP A 720 -16.19 -27.14 4.77
N SER A 721 -14.94 -26.67 4.65
CA SER A 721 -14.13 -26.76 3.43
C SER A 721 -13.63 -28.17 3.14
N ALA A 722 -13.75 -29.11 4.09
CA ALA A 722 -13.44 -30.51 3.85
C ALA A 722 -14.52 -31.17 2.98
N THR A 723 -14.13 -32.14 2.15
CA THR A 723 -15.10 -32.97 1.40
C THR A 723 -15.92 -33.88 2.34
N THR A 724 -15.45 -34.09 3.56
CA THR A 724 -16.05 -34.93 4.59
C THR A 724 -16.92 -34.13 5.57
N SER A 725 -18.07 -34.66 5.98
CA SER A 725 -18.98 -33.96 6.90
C SER A 725 -18.34 -33.64 8.26
N ILE A 726 -18.76 -32.53 8.90
CA ILE A 726 -18.33 -32.16 10.25
C ILE A 726 -18.59 -33.30 11.25
N SER A 727 -19.77 -33.94 11.19
CA SER A 727 -20.12 -35.07 12.05
C SER A 727 -19.14 -36.23 11.91
N THR A 728 -18.68 -36.52 10.69
CA THR A 728 -17.69 -37.57 10.44
C THR A 728 -16.32 -37.15 10.97
N GLN A 729 -15.89 -35.90 10.74
CA GLN A 729 -14.63 -35.38 11.27
C GLN A 729 -14.59 -35.47 12.82
N ILE A 730 -15.66 -35.05 13.50
CA ILE A 730 -15.79 -35.14 14.97
C ILE A 730 -15.80 -36.61 15.43
N ALA A 731 -16.50 -37.51 14.73
CA ALA A 731 -16.52 -38.93 15.07
C ALA A 731 -15.13 -39.58 14.98
N VAL A 732 -14.34 -39.21 13.97
CA VAL A 732 -12.96 -39.68 13.80
C VAL A 732 -12.07 -39.15 14.92
N LEU A 733 -12.16 -37.86 15.27
CA LEU A 733 -11.41 -37.30 16.40
C LEU A 733 -11.77 -37.99 17.72
N ARG A 734 -13.05 -38.30 17.95
CA ARG A 734 -13.50 -39.06 19.13
C ARG A 734 -12.83 -40.43 19.21
N SER A 735 -12.94 -41.22 18.15
CA SER A 735 -12.32 -42.55 18.04
C SER A 735 -10.80 -42.50 18.29
N LEU A 736 -10.10 -41.52 17.71
CA LEU A 736 -8.65 -41.35 17.90
C LEU A 736 -8.28 -40.97 19.34
N LEU A 737 -9.06 -40.09 19.97
CA LEU A 737 -8.85 -39.68 21.36
C LEU A 737 -9.24 -40.77 22.36
N ASP A 738 -10.19 -41.65 22.03
CA ASP A 738 -10.58 -42.82 22.84
C ASP A 738 -9.57 -43.99 22.72
N GLY A 739 -8.49 -43.81 21.94
CA GLY A 739 -7.39 -44.78 21.82
C GLY A 739 -7.57 -45.84 20.74
N GLU A 740 -8.51 -45.65 19.80
CA GLU A 740 -8.73 -46.58 18.68
C GLU A 740 -7.75 -46.36 17.51
N GLY A 741 -6.90 -45.33 17.59
CA GLY A 741 -5.86 -45.06 16.60
C GLY A 741 -4.79 -46.15 16.54
N LYS A 742 -4.25 -46.38 15.34
CA LYS A 742 -3.16 -47.35 15.11
C LYS A 742 -1.83 -46.65 14.80
N GLY A 743 -0.74 -47.39 14.96
CA GLY A 743 0.60 -46.94 14.55
C GLY A 743 1.05 -45.68 15.28
N ARG A 744 1.81 -44.83 14.58
CA ARG A 744 2.36 -43.58 15.14
C ARG A 744 1.29 -42.50 15.35
N LEU A 745 0.21 -42.54 14.55
CA LEU A 745 -0.92 -41.65 14.69
C LEU A 745 -1.64 -41.92 16.02
N GLY A 746 -1.94 -43.19 16.32
CA GLY A 746 -2.51 -43.58 17.61
C GLY A 746 -1.62 -43.15 18.80
N ALA A 747 -0.31 -43.39 18.72
CA ALA A 747 0.63 -42.95 19.74
C ALA A 747 0.66 -41.42 19.93
N SER A 748 0.49 -40.64 18.86
CA SER A 748 0.45 -39.17 18.93
C SER A 748 -0.81 -38.67 19.65
N PHE A 749 -1.96 -39.28 19.39
CA PHE A 749 -3.20 -38.98 20.13
C PHE A 749 -3.11 -39.46 21.59
N GLU A 750 -2.43 -40.57 21.85
CA GLU A 750 -2.16 -41.03 23.22
C GLU A 750 -1.32 -40.01 24.00
N SER A 751 -0.28 -39.42 23.39
CA SER A 751 0.49 -38.33 24.00
C SER A 751 -0.34 -37.08 24.27
N VAL A 752 -1.33 -36.76 23.43
CA VAL A 752 -2.31 -35.69 23.70
C VAL A 752 -3.14 -36.02 24.95
N VAL A 753 -3.71 -37.23 25.02
CA VAL A 753 -4.55 -37.67 26.15
C VAL A 753 -3.76 -37.75 27.46
N LYS A 754 -2.46 -38.05 27.39
CA LYS A 754 -1.54 -38.02 28.54
C LYS A 754 -1.14 -36.60 28.98
N GLY A 755 -1.43 -35.57 28.17
CA GLY A 755 -1.03 -34.18 28.42
C GLY A 755 0.44 -33.90 28.11
N GLU A 756 1.10 -34.71 27.29
CA GLU A 756 2.51 -34.56 26.93
C GLU A 756 2.73 -33.49 25.85
N ILE A 757 1.80 -33.41 24.90
CA ILE A 757 1.73 -32.38 23.84
C ILE A 757 0.31 -31.85 23.71
N PRO A 758 0.10 -30.59 23.32
CA PRO A 758 -1.21 -30.05 23.05
C PRO A 758 -1.81 -30.57 21.73
N LEU A 759 -3.14 -30.52 21.66
CA LEU A 759 -3.91 -30.66 20.43
C LEU A 759 -4.29 -29.26 19.91
N VAL A 760 -3.72 -28.88 18.77
CA VAL A 760 -4.04 -27.61 18.10
C VAL A 760 -5.04 -27.87 16.98
N ILE A 761 -6.22 -27.28 17.08
CA ILE A 761 -7.33 -27.48 16.16
C ILE A 761 -7.56 -26.20 15.37
N GLN A 762 -7.31 -26.24 14.06
CA GLN A 762 -7.73 -25.16 13.17
C GLN A 762 -9.25 -25.22 13.00
N VAL A 763 -9.95 -24.17 13.46
CA VAL A 763 -11.41 -24.08 13.46
C VAL A 763 -11.84 -22.62 13.42
N GLN A 764 -12.89 -22.30 12.67
CA GLN A 764 -13.42 -20.92 12.60
C GLN A 764 -14.78 -20.77 13.30
N SER A 765 -15.66 -21.75 13.09
CA SER A 765 -17.08 -21.66 13.46
C SER A 765 -17.35 -21.92 14.94
N ALA A 766 -18.20 -21.09 15.56
CA ALA A 766 -18.64 -21.24 16.95
C ALA A 766 -19.36 -22.57 17.22
N ASP A 767 -20.15 -23.05 16.26
CA ASP A 767 -20.91 -24.29 16.40
C ASP A 767 -20.00 -25.54 16.39
N ILE A 768 -18.93 -25.49 15.59
CA ILE A 768 -17.88 -26.52 15.58
C ILE A 768 -17.09 -26.45 16.89
N MET A 769 -16.70 -25.25 17.34
CA MET A 769 -16.02 -25.07 18.63
C MET A 769 -16.83 -25.62 19.81
N ALA A 770 -18.15 -25.40 19.84
CA ALA A 770 -19.03 -25.97 20.85
C ALA A 770 -19.02 -27.52 20.83
N SER A 771 -19.02 -28.12 19.65
CA SER A 771 -18.91 -29.57 19.48
C SER A 771 -17.56 -30.10 19.99
N LEU A 772 -16.47 -29.38 19.71
CA LEU A 772 -15.12 -29.71 20.18
C LEU A 772 -14.96 -29.53 21.70
N ILE A 773 -15.60 -28.53 22.30
CA ILE A 773 -15.65 -28.35 23.76
C ILE A 773 -16.33 -29.55 24.41
N ASN A 774 -17.46 -30.01 23.85
CA ASN A 774 -18.15 -31.21 24.35
C ASN A 774 -17.28 -32.46 24.18
N LEU A 775 -16.61 -32.62 23.05
CA LEU A 775 -15.68 -33.72 22.82
C LEU A 775 -14.54 -33.73 23.85
N LYS A 776 -13.94 -32.57 24.15
CA LYS A 776 -12.94 -32.45 25.22
C LYS A 776 -13.50 -32.92 26.56
N LYS A 777 -14.71 -32.48 26.94
CA LYS A 777 -15.37 -32.93 28.18
C LYS A 777 -15.60 -34.44 28.21
N GLU A 778 -15.98 -35.05 27.09
CA GLU A 778 -16.15 -36.51 26.94
C GLU A 778 -14.84 -37.24 27.21
N VAL A 779 -13.75 -36.82 26.54
CA VAL A 779 -12.41 -37.43 26.66
C VAL A 779 -11.85 -37.28 28.07
N GLU A 780 -11.95 -36.10 28.67
CA GLU A 780 -11.44 -35.87 30.03
C GLU A 780 -12.20 -36.69 31.07
N LYS A 781 -13.52 -36.85 30.89
CA LYS A 781 -14.33 -37.72 31.74
C LYS A 781 -13.98 -39.20 31.56
N GLY A 782 -13.73 -39.64 30.33
CA GLY A 782 -13.37 -41.02 30.02
C GLY A 782 -12.01 -41.45 30.56
N HIS A 783 -11.02 -40.55 30.48
CA HIS A 783 -9.63 -40.84 30.85
C HIS A 783 -9.22 -40.32 32.23
N GLY A 784 -10.03 -39.48 32.88
CA GLY A 784 -9.76 -38.92 34.21
C GLY A 784 -8.57 -37.94 34.25
N LYS A 785 -8.15 -37.41 33.10
CA LYS A 785 -7.06 -36.45 32.96
C LYS A 785 -7.47 -35.29 32.08
N SER A 786 -6.96 -34.09 32.37
CA SER A 786 -7.18 -32.94 31.52
C SER A 786 -6.23 -32.95 30.33
N ILE A 787 -6.74 -32.58 29.15
CA ILE A 787 -5.97 -32.46 27.91
C ILE A 787 -5.80 -31.00 27.51
N GLN A 788 -4.65 -30.63 26.96
CA GLN A 788 -4.43 -29.27 26.48
C GLN A 788 -4.95 -29.12 25.04
N VAL A 789 -5.92 -28.22 24.85
CA VAL A 789 -6.52 -27.92 23.53
C VAL A 789 -6.36 -26.44 23.22
N THR A 790 -5.98 -26.15 21.97
CA THR A 790 -5.87 -24.80 21.44
C THR A 790 -6.69 -24.68 20.16
N PHE A 791 -7.58 -23.70 20.07
CA PHE A 791 -8.25 -23.34 18.81
C PHE A 791 -7.41 -22.32 18.04
N ALA A 792 -7.12 -22.59 16.77
CA ALA A 792 -6.38 -21.70 15.88
C ALA A 792 -7.26 -21.20 14.73
N GLY A 793 -7.17 -19.92 14.39
CA GLY A 793 -8.08 -19.24 13.46
C GLY A 793 -9.20 -18.55 14.23
N ALA A 794 -10.12 -19.36 14.78
CA ALA A 794 -11.06 -19.01 15.85
C ALA A 794 -11.85 -17.71 15.64
N LYS A 795 -12.18 -17.38 14.39
CA LYS A 795 -12.80 -16.10 14.01
C LYS A 795 -14.15 -15.84 14.69
N GLU A 796 -14.94 -16.88 14.96
CA GLU A 796 -16.22 -16.77 15.70
C GLU A 796 -16.09 -17.08 17.20
N ALA A 797 -14.88 -17.16 17.76
CA ALA A 797 -14.67 -17.59 19.16
C ALA A 797 -15.30 -16.64 20.19
N HIS A 798 -15.45 -15.36 19.85
CA HIS A 798 -16.15 -14.37 20.67
C HIS A 798 -17.61 -14.77 20.98
N LEU A 799 -18.26 -15.58 20.14
CA LEU A 799 -19.64 -16.05 20.38
C LEU A 799 -19.74 -17.12 21.47
N VAL A 800 -18.63 -17.80 21.79
CA VAL A 800 -18.55 -18.91 22.76
C VAL A 800 -17.36 -18.71 23.72
N ALA A 801 -16.94 -17.46 23.92
CA ALA A 801 -15.75 -17.11 24.69
C ALA A 801 -15.84 -17.59 26.15
N LYS A 802 -17.03 -17.50 26.74
CA LYS A 802 -17.31 -18.00 28.09
C LYS A 802 -17.04 -19.50 28.19
N GLU A 803 -17.60 -20.28 27.28
CA GLU A 803 -17.47 -21.73 27.26
C GLU A 803 -16.02 -22.17 26.96
N ILE A 804 -15.31 -21.43 26.10
CA ILE A 804 -13.88 -21.63 25.85
C ILE A 804 -13.07 -21.42 27.14
N GLY A 805 -13.31 -20.31 27.84
CA GLY A 805 -12.64 -19.97 29.10
C GLY A 805 -12.92 -20.99 30.21
N GLU A 806 -14.19 -21.36 30.41
CA GLU A 806 -14.61 -22.38 31.39
C GLU A 806 -14.02 -23.77 31.09
N ALA A 807 -13.79 -24.09 29.81
CA ALA A 807 -13.14 -25.33 29.40
C ALA A 807 -11.60 -25.28 29.47
N GLY A 808 -11.00 -24.13 29.80
CA GLY A 808 -9.54 -23.96 29.81
C GLY A 808 -8.90 -24.13 28.42
N ILE A 809 -9.64 -23.83 27.36
CA ILE A 809 -9.14 -23.92 25.98
C ILE A 809 -8.45 -22.60 25.61
N GLY A 810 -7.25 -22.72 25.04
CA GLY A 810 -6.53 -21.56 24.52
C GLY A 810 -6.96 -21.16 23.11
N VAL A 811 -6.76 -19.91 22.73
CA VAL A 811 -7.14 -19.40 21.39
C VAL A 811 -5.97 -18.69 20.73
N ILE A 812 -5.69 -19.03 19.47
CA ILE A 812 -4.80 -18.25 18.59
C ILE A 812 -5.65 -17.58 17.51
N LEU A 813 -5.79 -16.27 17.61
CA LEU A 813 -6.49 -15.46 16.60
C LEU A 813 -5.59 -15.31 15.37
N ARG A 814 -6.08 -15.76 14.21
CA ARG A 814 -5.34 -15.77 12.94
C ARG A 814 -6.31 -15.46 11.78
N PRO A 815 -6.26 -14.24 11.21
CA PRO A 815 -5.48 -13.08 11.65
C PRO A 815 -6.10 -12.46 12.92
N SER A 816 -5.36 -11.57 13.59
CA SER A 816 -5.87 -10.82 14.75
C SER A 816 -7.08 -9.95 14.41
N ARG A 817 -7.10 -9.36 13.21
CA ARG A 817 -8.18 -8.54 12.68
C ARG A 817 -9.01 -9.36 11.70
N ALA A 818 -10.15 -9.87 12.19
CA ALA A 818 -10.96 -10.84 11.45
C ALA A 818 -11.55 -10.25 10.15
N PHE A 819 -11.58 -11.07 9.11
CA PHE A 819 -12.26 -10.84 7.83
C PHE A 819 -12.99 -12.12 7.41
N PRO A 820 -14.24 -12.05 6.90
CA PRO A 820 -15.01 -13.24 6.54
C PRO A 820 -14.50 -13.81 5.22
N ARG A 821 -13.39 -14.56 5.27
CA ARG A 821 -12.76 -15.18 4.08
C ARG A 821 -13.49 -16.45 3.61
N ASP A 822 -14.39 -16.99 4.44
CA ASP A 822 -15.12 -18.23 4.21
C ASP A 822 -16.43 -18.21 5.01
N TRP A 823 -17.32 -19.17 4.70
CA TRP A 823 -18.62 -19.28 5.35
C TRP A 823 -18.53 -19.55 6.87
N ASP A 824 -17.48 -20.26 7.28
CA ASP A 824 -17.21 -20.66 8.67
C ASP A 824 -16.84 -19.47 9.54
N SER A 825 -16.45 -18.37 8.91
CA SER A 825 -16.05 -17.11 9.54
C SER A 825 -16.97 -15.94 9.21
N ARG A 826 -18.20 -16.17 8.75
CA ARG A 826 -19.12 -15.08 8.38
C ARG A 826 -19.54 -14.20 9.57
N ARG A 827 -19.69 -14.75 10.78
CA ARG A 827 -20.09 -13.98 11.96
C ARG A 827 -18.87 -13.38 12.66
N ILE A 828 -18.06 -12.60 11.95
CA ILE A 828 -16.91 -11.92 12.57
C ILE A 828 -17.38 -10.83 13.55
N LEU A 829 -16.50 -10.50 14.51
CA LEU A 829 -16.60 -9.28 15.30
C LEU A 829 -15.54 -8.28 14.77
N PRO A 830 -15.93 -7.26 13.99
CA PRO A 830 -14.98 -6.46 13.20
C PRO A 830 -14.10 -5.52 14.05
N GLY A 831 -14.53 -5.17 15.26
CA GLY A 831 -13.84 -4.21 16.12
C GLY A 831 -14.12 -2.75 15.75
N PRO A 832 -13.43 -1.81 16.42
CA PRO A 832 -13.54 -0.39 16.13
C PRO A 832 -13.23 -0.08 14.65
N PRO A 833 -13.97 0.83 13.99
CA PRO A 833 -15.02 1.66 14.56
C PRO A 833 -16.43 1.07 14.50
N LEU A 834 -16.62 -0.11 13.90
CA LEU A 834 -17.95 -0.69 13.72
C LEU A 834 -18.56 -1.24 15.01
N THR A 835 -17.72 -1.82 15.87
CA THR A 835 -18.13 -2.33 17.18
C THR A 835 -17.18 -1.83 18.26
N LYS A 836 -17.69 -1.65 19.47
CA LYS A 836 -16.86 -1.30 20.64
C LYS A 836 -15.80 -2.37 20.89
N ASP A 837 -16.25 -3.62 20.88
CA ASP A 837 -15.45 -4.78 21.22
C ASP A 837 -14.97 -5.50 19.96
N ASN A 838 -13.86 -6.21 20.09
CA ASN A 838 -13.30 -7.11 19.09
C ASN A 838 -13.17 -8.53 19.68
N SER A 839 -12.80 -9.52 18.85
CA SER A 839 -12.72 -10.91 19.35
C SER A 839 -11.76 -11.06 20.53
N PHE A 840 -10.67 -10.30 20.52
CA PHE A 840 -9.68 -10.29 21.59
C PHE A 840 -10.26 -9.80 22.93
N SER A 841 -10.98 -8.67 22.94
CA SER A 841 -11.52 -8.10 24.18
C SER A 841 -12.53 -9.04 24.86
N ILE A 842 -13.43 -9.66 24.08
CA ILE A 842 -14.42 -10.62 24.60
C ILE A 842 -13.75 -11.88 25.15
N LEU A 843 -12.74 -12.42 24.47
CA LEU A 843 -12.01 -13.59 24.96
C LEU A 843 -11.25 -13.28 26.27
N ARG A 844 -10.69 -12.08 26.39
CA ARG A 844 -9.98 -11.64 27.60
C ARG A 844 -10.90 -11.53 28.81
N GLU A 845 -12.11 -11.01 28.64
CA GLU A 845 -13.13 -10.92 29.71
C GLU A 845 -13.48 -12.28 30.31
N HIS A 846 -13.30 -13.35 29.55
CA HIS A 846 -13.53 -14.74 29.97
C HIS A 846 -12.25 -15.51 30.33
N ASN A 847 -11.15 -14.81 30.62
CA ASN A 847 -9.86 -15.38 31.04
C ASN A 847 -9.27 -16.42 30.06
N VAL A 848 -9.58 -16.28 28.76
CA VAL A 848 -8.98 -17.13 27.73
C VAL A 848 -7.50 -16.74 27.54
N THR A 849 -6.60 -17.73 27.47
CA THR A 849 -5.22 -17.46 27.02
C THR A 849 -5.23 -17.23 25.52
N ILE A 850 -4.82 -16.04 25.09
CA ILE A 850 -4.88 -15.62 23.69
C ILE A 850 -3.48 -15.42 23.11
N GLY A 851 -3.25 -16.01 21.94
CA GLY A 851 -2.11 -15.72 21.08
C GLY A 851 -2.55 -15.06 19.77
N ILE A 852 -1.63 -14.40 19.08
CA ILE A 852 -1.84 -13.85 17.74
C ILE A 852 -0.96 -14.60 16.75
N GLY A 853 -1.55 -15.07 15.65
CA GLY A 853 -0.84 -15.73 14.56
C GLY A 853 -1.04 -15.02 13.22
N VAL A 854 -0.27 -15.43 12.21
CA VAL A 854 -0.27 -14.84 10.86
C VAL A 854 -0.75 -15.85 9.81
N GLU A 855 -1.35 -15.38 8.72
CA GLU A 855 -1.86 -16.25 7.66
C GLU A 855 -0.76 -16.68 6.68
N GLU A 856 0.06 -15.74 6.21
CA GLU A 856 1.08 -15.90 5.16
C GLU A 856 2.50 -15.60 5.68
N GLN A 857 3.53 -16.08 4.99
CA GLN A 857 4.92 -16.00 5.45
C GLN A 857 5.40 -14.56 5.55
N TRP A 858 5.13 -13.76 4.51
CA TRP A 858 5.52 -12.35 4.44
C TRP A 858 5.01 -11.54 5.64
N SER A 859 3.83 -11.88 6.17
CA SER A 859 3.20 -11.22 7.31
C SER A 859 3.93 -11.50 8.63
N SER A 860 4.77 -12.53 8.70
CA SER A 860 5.51 -12.88 9.93
C SER A 860 6.33 -11.69 10.44
N ARG A 861 6.92 -10.88 9.53
CA ARG A 861 7.67 -9.68 9.92
C ARG A 861 6.80 -8.56 10.52
N ASN A 862 5.52 -8.57 10.21
CA ASN A 862 4.55 -7.55 10.64
C ASN A 862 3.82 -7.93 11.93
N ILE A 863 4.04 -9.13 12.50
CA ILE A 863 3.36 -9.57 13.73
C ILE A 863 3.55 -8.57 14.89
N ARG A 864 4.69 -7.88 14.92
CA ARG A 864 4.97 -6.79 15.88
C ARG A 864 3.97 -5.63 15.78
N PHE A 865 3.50 -5.31 14.58
CA PHE A 865 2.47 -4.29 14.35
C PHE A 865 1.08 -4.83 14.64
N ASP A 866 0.83 -6.12 14.38
CA ASP A 866 -0.46 -6.75 14.65
C ASP A 866 -0.78 -6.83 16.15
N ILE A 867 0.21 -7.18 16.99
CA ILE A 867 0.04 -7.20 18.45
C ILE A 867 -0.04 -5.79 19.05
N ALA A 868 0.70 -4.84 18.48
CA ALA A 868 0.63 -3.43 18.86
C ALA A 868 -0.74 -2.81 18.54
N TRP A 869 -1.27 -3.11 17.34
CA TRP A 869 -2.60 -2.67 16.95
C TRP A 869 -3.67 -3.32 17.85
N ALA A 870 -3.59 -4.62 18.11
CA ALA A 870 -4.51 -5.29 19.03
C ALA A 870 -4.51 -4.64 20.43
N ALA A 871 -3.33 -4.17 20.90
CA ALA A 871 -3.20 -3.43 22.14
C ALA A 871 -3.90 -2.06 22.11
N LEU A 872 -3.79 -1.33 21.00
CA LEU A 872 -4.42 -0.02 20.80
C LEU A 872 -5.95 -0.11 20.62
N ASP A 873 -6.44 -1.19 20.03
CA ASP A 873 -7.88 -1.44 19.80
C ASP A 873 -8.60 -2.02 21.02
N THR A 874 -7.88 -2.31 22.11
CA THR A 874 -8.48 -2.85 23.34
C THR A 874 -8.95 -1.70 24.25
N ALA A 875 -10.24 -1.70 24.62
CA ALA A 875 -10.78 -0.74 25.56
C ALA A 875 -10.05 -0.82 26.92
N GLY A 876 -9.56 0.33 27.42
CA GLY A 876 -8.73 0.41 28.63
C GLY A 876 -7.23 0.19 28.42
N GLY A 877 -6.82 -0.16 27.19
CA GLY A 877 -5.43 -0.39 26.80
C GLY A 877 -4.85 -1.72 27.29
N LEU A 878 -3.88 -2.25 26.54
CA LEU A 878 -2.96 -3.30 27.00
C LEU A 878 -1.61 -2.67 27.34
N SER A 879 -0.95 -3.19 28.38
CA SER A 879 0.44 -2.83 28.62
C SER A 879 1.32 -3.36 27.48
N VAL A 880 2.48 -2.73 27.25
CA VAL A 880 3.47 -3.22 26.28
C VAL A 880 3.86 -4.66 26.58
N SER A 881 4.00 -5.00 27.88
CA SER A 881 4.29 -6.36 28.33
C SER A 881 3.20 -7.36 27.95
N ASP A 882 1.92 -7.05 28.17
CA ASP A 882 0.81 -7.92 27.80
C ASP A 882 0.72 -8.09 26.28
N ALA A 883 0.94 -7.01 25.52
CA ALA A 883 0.96 -7.05 24.06
C ALA A 883 2.10 -7.93 23.53
N THR A 884 3.31 -7.82 24.09
CA THR A 884 4.44 -8.69 23.76
C THR A 884 4.12 -10.16 24.07
N ALA A 885 3.41 -10.46 25.17
CA ALA A 885 3.04 -11.83 25.53
C ALA A 885 2.18 -12.53 24.46
N LEU A 886 1.33 -11.77 23.72
CA LEU A 886 0.44 -12.31 22.67
C LEU A 886 1.18 -13.04 21.54
N ALA A 887 2.41 -12.62 21.23
CA ALA A 887 3.26 -13.26 20.23
C ALA A 887 4.58 -13.77 20.84
N SER A 888 4.60 -14.10 22.14
CA SER A 888 5.75 -14.72 22.80
C SER A 888 5.29 -15.82 23.76
N THR A 889 5.24 -15.55 25.07
CA THR A 889 4.96 -16.57 26.10
C THR A 889 3.58 -17.22 25.95
N ASN A 890 2.56 -16.50 25.43
CA ASN A 890 1.26 -17.12 25.16
C ASN A 890 1.35 -18.12 24.01
N LEU A 891 2.05 -17.80 22.92
CA LEU A 891 2.24 -18.74 21.82
C LEU A 891 3.05 -19.97 22.25
N GLU A 892 4.09 -19.80 23.07
CA GLU A 892 4.83 -20.94 23.63
C GLU A 892 3.90 -21.90 24.38
N ARG A 893 3.06 -21.35 25.27
CA ARG A 893 2.09 -22.11 26.06
C ARG A 893 1.07 -22.82 25.16
N LEU A 894 0.48 -22.09 24.22
CA LEU A 894 -0.60 -22.57 23.36
C LEU A 894 -0.15 -23.65 22.35
N LEU A 895 1.13 -23.62 21.98
CA LEU A 895 1.72 -24.53 20.97
C LEU A 895 2.62 -25.61 21.61
N GLY A 896 2.83 -25.58 22.92
CA GLY A 896 3.66 -26.57 23.62
C GLY A 896 5.16 -26.40 23.36
N VAL A 897 5.61 -25.18 23.05
CA VAL A 897 7.04 -24.87 22.85
C VAL A 897 7.74 -24.77 24.21
N ARG A 898 8.78 -25.58 24.41
CA ARG A 898 9.56 -25.63 25.65
C ARG A 898 10.87 -24.85 25.47
N SER A 899 10.81 -23.53 25.61
CA SER A 899 11.99 -22.66 25.57
C SER A 899 12.20 -22.01 26.93
N HIS A 900 13.34 -22.28 27.57
CA HIS A 900 13.71 -21.67 28.86
C HIS A 900 14.52 -20.37 28.68
N ASP A 901 15.25 -20.25 27.57
CA ASP A 901 16.10 -19.11 27.24
C ASP A 901 15.52 -18.37 26.03
N SER A 902 14.79 -17.28 26.27
CA SER A 902 14.21 -16.44 25.20
C SER A 902 15.26 -15.49 24.62
N ASP A 903 15.28 -15.34 23.29
CA ASP A 903 16.11 -14.30 22.67
C ASP A 903 15.53 -12.92 23.00
N LEU A 904 16.37 -11.89 22.94
CA LEU A 904 15.98 -10.50 23.09
C LEU A 904 16.27 -9.73 21.81
N VAL A 905 15.56 -8.64 21.61
CA VAL A 905 15.64 -7.77 20.43
C VAL A 905 16.04 -6.38 20.90
N ALA A 906 17.11 -5.84 20.32
CA ALA A 906 17.53 -4.47 20.51
C ALA A 906 16.96 -3.59 19.38
N VAL A 907 16.24 -2.55 19.76
CA VAL A 907 15.52 -1.64 18.86
C VAL A 907 16.05 -0.22 19.06
N ARG A 908 16.30 0.50 17.96
CA ARG A 908 16.71 1.91 17.95
C ARG A 908 15.50 2.84 17.72
N GLN A 909 15.48 4.02 18.33
CA GLN A 909 14.49 5.12 18.14
C GLN A 909 13.03 4.84 18.53
N GLY A 910 12.76 3.73 19.20
CA GLY A 910 11.42 3.37 19.64
C GLY A 910 11.40 1.98 20.26
N THR A 911 10.25 1.33 20.16
CA THR A 911 10.02 -0.03 20.67
C THR A 911 9.76 -1.00 19.54
N LEU A 912 9.70 -2.30 19.85
CA LEU A 912 9.29 -3.30 18.88
C LEU A 912 7.83 -3.09 18.41
N LEU A 913 7.01 -2.38 19.18
CA LEU A 913 5.56 -2.29 19.02
C LEU A 913 5.08 -0.95 18.44
N ASP A 914 5.93 -0.23 17.71
CA ASP A 914 5.57 1.04 17.06
C ASP A 914 6.18 1.17 15.65
N PHE A 915 5.74 2.20 14.92
CA PHE A 915 6.27 2.61 13.61
C PHE A 915 7.47 3.59 13.70
N GLU A 916 8.18 3.65 14.83
CA GLU A 916 9.39 4.47 14.98
C GLU A 916 10.64 3.61 15.25
N GLY A 917 10.46 2.40 15.81
CA GLY A 917 11.54 1.50 16.20
C GLY A 917 12.13 0.67 15.05
N LYS A 918 13.45 0.73 14.86
CA LYS A 918 14.20 -0.16 13.96
C LYS A 918 14.95 -1.23 14.75
N VAL A 919 14.76 -2.50 14.40
CA VAL A 919 15.54 -3.59 14.98
C VAL A 919 17.00 -3.49 14.51
N VAL A 920 17.94 -3.44 15.45
CA VAL A 920 19.38 -3.28 15.16
C VAL A 920 20.22 -4.46 15.66
N GLY A 921 19.69 -5.31 16.55
CA GLY A 921 20.38 -6.51 17.00
C GLY A 921 19.47 -7.56 17.63
N ILE A 922 19.92 -8.81 17.58
CA ILE A 922 19.30 -9.96 18.24
C ILE A 922 20.30 -10.52 19.25
N ILE A 923 19.89 -10.59 20.50
CA ILE A 923 20.66 -11.14 21.61
C ILE A 923 20.15 -12.56 21.85
N SER A 924 20.96 -13.57 21.57
CA SER A 924 20.55 -14.97 21.68
C SER A 924 21.35 -15.72 22.74
N PRO A 925 20.78 -15.93 23.94
CA PRO A 925 21.38 -16.77 24.97
C PRO A 925 21.56 -18.22 24.51
N ARG A 926 20.62 -18.75 23.71
CA ARG A 926 20.63 -20.14 23.21
C ARG A 926 21.78 -20.41 22.26
N ARG A 927 22.11 -19.42 21.43
CA ARG A 927 23.20 -19.49 20.46
C ARG A 927 24.51 -18.92 21.00
N GLU A 928 24.48 -18.27 22.16
CA GLU A 928 25.60 -17.55 22.78
C GLU A 928 26.17 -16.45 21.87
N VAL A 929 25.31 -15.72 21.15
CA VAL A 929 25.73 -14.68 20.21
C VAL A 929 24.89 -13.42 20.32
N VAL A 930 25.47 -12.30 19.87
CA VAL A 930 24.73 -11.09 19.51
C VAL A 930 24.88 -10.93 18.00
N ASP A 931 23.77 -11.07 17.28
CA ASP A 931 23.72 -10.79 15.85
C ASP A 931 23.40 -9.30 15.65
N LEU A 932 24.26 -8.61 14.91
CA LEU A 932 24.07 -7.21 14.54
C LEU A 932 23.44 -7.13 13.16
N LEU A 933 22.35 -6.39 13.05
CA LEU A 933 21.56 -6.27 11.82
C LEU A 933 21.79 -4.96 11.09
N LEU A 934 22.68 -4.13 11.63
CA LEU A 934 23.27 -2.99 10.94
C LEU A 934 24.02 -3.50 9.70
N SER A 935 23.75 -2.89 8.54
CA SER A 935 24.59 -3.07 7.35
C SER A 935 26.06 -2.85 7.72
N GLN A 936 26.98 -3.61 7.12
CA GLN A 936 28.42 -3.52 7.40
C GLN A 936 29.02 -2.16 6.96
N GLU A 937 28.68 -1.10 7.67
CA GLU A 937 29.46 0.12 7.69
C GLU A 937 29.58 0.56 9.15
N THR A 938 30.83 0.54 9.61
CA THR A 938 31.34 1.34 10.71
C THR A 938 30.66 2.70 10.76
N ALA A 939 30.19 3.11 11.94
CA ALA A 939 29.63 4.43 12.21
C ALA A 939 30.39 5.51 11.45
N ASN A 940 29.77 5.99 10.38
CA ASN A 940 30.43 6.84 9.42
C ASN A 940 30.01 8.27 9.70
N SER A 941 30.97 9.14 9.99
CA SER A 941 30.69 10.48 10.53
C SER A 941 29.93 11.41 9.57
N ILE A 942 29.76 11.02 8.30
CA ILE A 942 28.86 11.71 7.37
C ILE A 942 27.38 11.58 7.76
N SER A 943 26.94 10.47 8.38
CA SER A 943 25.53 10.29 8.77
C SER A 943 25.09 11.24 9.89
N GLY A 944 26.04 11.88 10.58
CA GLY A 944 25.76 12.94 11.54
C GLY A 944 25.35 14.26 10.89
N TYR A 945 25.69 14.48 9.62
CA TYR A 945 25.29 15.66 8.85
C TYR A 945 23.90 15.46 8.23
N SER A 946 23.13 16.53 8.11
CA SER A 946 21.84 16.51 7.43
C SER A 946 22.00 16.10 5.98
N GLN A 947 21.10 15.25 5.47
CA GLN A 947 21.17 14.64 4.13
C GLN A 947 22.47 13.90 3.79
N SER A 948 23.34 13.62 4.76
CA SER A 948 24.67 13.05 4.52
C SER A 948 25.51 13.89 3.54
N SER A 949 25.32 15.22 3.50
CA SER A 949 26.16 16.15 2.74
C SER A 949 27.24 16.77 3.63
N TYR A 950 28.42 17.00 3.06
CA TYR A 950 29.57 17.47 3.83
C TYR A 950 30.53 18.29 2.96
N LEU A 951 30.55 19.60 3.24
CA LEU A 951 31.50 20.57 2.69
C LEU A 951 32.29 21.23 3.83
N LEU A 952 33.60 21.34 3.64
CA LEU A 952 34.49 22.00 4.59
C LEU A 952 35.55 22.83 3.88
N THR A 953 36.15 23.73 4.65
CA THR A 953 37.35 24.44 4.26
C THR A 953 38.38 24.42 5.38
N GLN A 954 39.66 24.42 4.99
CA GLN A 954 40.81 24.69 5.86
C GLN A 954 41.56 25.94 5.40
N THR A 955 41.03 26.67 4.41
CA THR A 955 41.67 27.85 3.86
C THR A 955 41.34 29.03 4.75
N ASP A 956 42.36 29.70 5.28
CA ASP A 956 42.17 30.94 6.04
C ASP A 956 41.49 32.01 5.17
N GLY A 957 40.46 32.64 5.70
CA GLY A 957 39.66 33.65 5.01
C GLY A 957 38.65 33.11 3.99
N ALA A 958 38.55 31.79 3.77
CA ALA A 958 37.50 31.22 2.93
C ALA A 958 36.12 31.42 3.57
N THR A 959 35.13 31.72 2.72
CA THR A 959 33.80 32.14 3.18
C THR A 959 32.68 31.32 2.57
N VAL A 960 31.61 31.14 3.34
CA VAL A 960 30.31 30.65 2.89
C VAL A 960 29.27 31.69 3.26
N SER A 961 28.36 32.01 2.33
CA SER A 961 27.32 33.01 2.53
C SER A 961 25.97 32.59 1.97
N LEU A 962 24.91 33.07 2.58
CA LEU A 962 23.53 32.81 2.20
C LEU A 962 22.70 34.10 2.34
N GLY A 963 22.00 34.46 1.27
CA GLY A 963 20.97 35.51 1.32
C GLY A 963 19.61 34.93 1.66
N PHE A 964 18.87 35.57 2.56
CA PHE A 964 17.54 35.13 3.01
C PHE A 964 16.66 36.33 3.38
N TYR A 965 15.35 36.11 3.56
CA TYR A 965 14.41 37.16 3.99
C TYR A 965 13.71 36.69 5.25
N ASP A 966 14.12 37.17 6.43
CA ASP A 966 13.51 36.76 7.68
C ASP A 966 13.84 37.69 8.88
N SER A 967 13.45 37.29 10.10
CA SER A 967 13.66 37.98 11.39
C SER A 967 14.55 37.21 12.38
N SER A 968 14.98 35.99 12.04
CA SER A 968 15.93 35.20 12.82
C SER A 968 16.73 34.25 11.92
N VAL A 969 17.92 33.86 12.38
CA VAL A 969 18.75 32.85 11.70
C VAL A 969 19.49 31.99 12.71
N GLN A 970 19.64 30.70 12.39
CA GLN A 970 20.50 29.76 13.10
C GLN A 970 21.34 28.98 12.10
N ILE A 971 22.64 28.86 12.38
CA ILE A 971 23.58 28.09 11.60
C ILE A 971 23.90 26.81 12.36
N PHE A 972 23.83 25.68 11.68
CA PHE A 972 24.19 24.37 12.19
C PHE A 972 25.41 23.80 11.48
N GLY A 973 26.21 23.06 12.20
CA GLY A 973 27.39 22.36 11.70
C GLY A 973 27.93 21.40 12.75
N SER A 974 29.17 20.95 12.59
CA SER A 974 29.82 20.08 13.57
C SER A 974 30.73 20.84 14.55
N LYS A 975 30.88 20.30 15.76
CA LYS A 975 31.97 20.62 16.68
C LYS A 975 32.77 19.38 16.99
N ARG A 976 34.06 19.38 16.67
CA ARG A 976 34.92 18.18 16.67
C ARG A 976 36.40 18.56 16.83
N LEU A 977 37.26 17.58 17.05
CA LEU A 977 38.71 17.74 16.99
C LEU A 977 39.12 18.32 15.62
N TYR A 978 40.11 19.21 15.61
CA TYR A 978 40.62 19.90 14.41
C TYR A 978 39.63 20.85 13.71
N ARG A 979 38.55 21.26 14.39
CA ARG A 979 37.76 22.44 14.05
C ARG A 979 38.25 23.63 14.83
N GLY A 980 38.44 24.78 14.20
CA GLY A 980 38.93 25.95 14.94
C GLY A 980 38.09 27.17 14.75
N MET A 981 38.77 28.32 14.71
CA MET A 981 38.08 29.60 14.84
C MET A 981 37.42 30.01 13.53
N TYR A 982 36.14 30.40 13.63
CA TYR A 982 35.40 31.02 12.55
C TYR A 982 34.79 32.34 13.02
N LYS A 983 34.52 33.24 12.07
CA LYS A 983 33.79 34.50 12.32
C LYS A 983 32.48 34.49 11.55
N VAL A 984 31.46 35.08 12.15
CA VAL A 984 30.16 35.28 11.50
C VAL A 984 29.94 36.78 11.29
N GLN A 985 29.44 37.13 10.11
CA GLN A 985 29.00 38.47 9.75
C GLN A 985 27.57 38.38 9.25
N LEU A 986 26.68 39.21 9.81
CA LEU A 986 25.32 39.38 9.34
C LEU A 986 25.18 40.81 8.83
N ASP A 987 24.93 40.95 7.53
CA ASP A 987 24.93 42.23 6.82
C ASP A 987 26.24 43.03 7.07
N VAL A 988 26.14 44.20 7.70
CA VAL A 988 27.28 45.05 8.07
C VAL A 988 27.86 44.75 9.45
N ASN A 989 27.22 43.90 10.24
CA ASN A 989 27.59 43.61 11.63
C ASN A 989 28.49 42.37 11.70
N ALA A 990 29.73 42.55 12.15
CA ALA A 990 30.66 41.47 12.43
C ALA A 990 30.53 41.02 13.90
N TYR A 991 30.41 39.71 14.12
CA TYR A 991 30.37 39.10 15.44
C TYR A 991 31.75 38.66 15.89
N GLN A 992 31.91 38.43 17.20
CA GLN A 992 33.14 37.86 17.76
C GLN A 992 33.45 36.48 17.17
N SER A 993 34.71 36.06 17.21
CA SER A 993 35.11 34.75 16.72
C SER A 993 34.56 33.63 17.62
N PHE A 994 34.18 32.52 16.99
CA PHE A 994 33.60 31.34 17.62
C PHE A 994 34.55 30.16 17.45
N ASN A 995 34.54 29.22 18.41
CA ASN A 995 35.35 28.00 18.36
C ASN A 995 34.49 26.78 17.96
N GLY A 996 34.94 26.05 16.95
CA GLY A 996 34.37 24.76 16.53
C GLY A 996 34.96 23.54 17.23
N GLU A 997 36.03 23.67 18.03
CA GLU A 997 36.74 22.53 18.61
C GLU A 997 35.94 21.82 19.73
N SER A 998 36.01 20.48 19.77
CA SER A 998 35.40 19.64 20.81
C SER A 998 36.12 18.28 20.91
N ASP A 999 36.30 17.77 22.13
CA ASP A 999 36.88 16.43 22.39
C ASP A 999 35.96 15.29 21.92
N PHE A 1000 34.65 15.58 21.75
CA PHE A 1000 33.65 14.65 21.24
C PHE A 1000 33.14 15.07 19.87
N GLU A 1001 32.73 14.10 19.06
CA GLU A 1001 32.14 14.33 17.76
C GLU A 1001 30.67 14.76 17.89
N LEU A 1002 30.41 16.07 17.87
CA LEU A 1002 29.07 16.63 18.01
C LEU A 1002 28.59 17.17 16.66
N PHE A 1003 27.46 16.69 16.15
CA PHE A 1003 26.87 17.13 14.89
C PHE A 1003 25.60 17.93 15.11
N GLN A 1004 25.14 18.63 14.06
CA GLN A 1004 23.94 19.48 14.10
C GLN A 1004 23.95 20.44 15.29
N GLN A 1005 25.14 20.95 15.63
CA GLN A 1005 25.33 21.89 16.71
C GLN A 1005 25.09 23.29 16.19
N THR A 1006 24.40 24.11 16.99
CA THR A 1006 24.25 25.53 16.70
C THR A 1006 25.62 26.21 16.76
N LEU A 1007 26.10 26.64 15.61
CA LEU A 1007 27.33 27.43 15.45
C LEU A 1007 27.06 28.91 15.72
N PHE A 1008 25.89 29.40 15.33
CA PHE A 1008 25.50 30.79 15.50
C PHE A 1008 23.98 30.94 15.51
N SER A 1009 23.47 31.91 16.27
CA SER A 1009 22.08 32.33 16.21
C SER A 1009 21.94 33.84 16.44
N ALA A 1010 21.00 34.48 15.74
CA ALA A 1010 20.68 35.89 15.92
C ALA A 1010 19.22 36.19 15.55
N ASN A 1011 18.67 37.24 16.18
CA ASN A 1011 17.35 37.81 15.90
C ASN A 1011 17.50 39.26 15.41
N PHE A 1012 16.65 39.68 14.48
CA PHE A 1012 16.71 41.00 13.82
C PHE A 1012 15.33 41.40 13.27
N THR A 1013 15.21 42.60 12.74
CA THR A 1013 13.97 43.07 12.10
C THR A 1013 13.70 42.31 10.81
N LEU A 1014 12.46 41.89 10.58
CA LEU A 1014 12.04 41.21 9.35
C LEU A 1014 12.48 42.01 8.10
N GLY A 1015 13.33 41.41 7.27
CA GLY A 1015 13.85 42.04 6.06
C GLY A 1015 14.73 41.10 5.26
N ALA A 1016 15.36 41.62 4.19
CA ALA A 1016 16.36 40.89 3.42
C ALA A 1016 17.73 41.00 4.10
N HIS A 1017 18.38 39.86 4.32
CA HIS A 1017 19.65 39.74 5.03
C HIS A 1017 20.64 38.84 4.28
N GLU A 1018 21.93 39.07 4.49
CA GLU A 1018 23.00 38.17 4.06
C GLU A 1018 23.85 37.75 5.27
N ILE A 1019 23.93 36.44 5.51
CA ILE A 1019 24.84 35.88 6.51
C ILE A 1019 26.09 35.32 5.83
N ARG A 1020 27.25 35.55 6.44
CA ARG A 1020 28.55 35.08 5.98
C ARG A 1020 29.35 34.49 7.12
N ILE A 1021 29.88 33.30 6.92
CA ILE A 1021 30.83 32.66 7.82
C ILE A 1021 32.19 32.65 7.14
N SER A 1022 33.24 33.01 7.87
CA SER A 1022 34.61 32.93 7.38
C SER A 1022 35.46 32.08 8.31
N ASN A 1023 36.23 31.16 7.72
CA ASN A 1023 37.26 30.44 8.42
C ASN A 1023 38.42 31.40 8.79
N MET A 1024 39.02 31.28 9.97
CA MET A 1024 40.04 32.22 10.46
C MET A 1024 41.46 31.63 10.59
N ASN A 1025 41.66 30.36 10.24
CA ASN A 1025 42.94 29.69 10.36
C ASN A 1025 43.03 28.46 9.43
N THR A 1026 44.07 27.64 9.61
CA THR A 1026 44.28 26.42 8.83
C THR A 1026 43.59 25.17 9.40
N THR A 1027 42.70 25.33 10.38
CA THR A 1027 41.86 24.24 10.90
C THR A 1027 40.51 24.25 10.19
N PHE A 1028 39.75 23.17 10.31
CA PHE A 1028 38.56 22.98 9.50
C PHE A 1028 37.37 23.81 10.02
N THR A 1029 36.56 24.31 9.10
CA THR A 1029 35.21 24.83 9.37
C THR A 1029 34.23 24.18 8.38
N ASP A 1030 33.11 23.68 8.88
CA ASP A 1030 31.99 23.16 8.10
C ASP A 1030 30.67 23.83 8.50
N VAL A 1031 29.73 23.84 7.56
CA VAL A 1031 28.35 24.25 7.76
C VAL A 1031 27.50 23.13 7.19
N ASP A 1032 26.53 22.66 7.98
CA ASP A 1032 25.62 21.58 7.61
C ASP A 1032 24.34 22.17 6.99
N TYR A 1033 23.62 22.99 7.76
CA TYR A 1033 22.45 23.70 7.28
C TYR A 1033 22.22 25.01 8.03
N ILE A 1034 21.43 25.88 7.43
CA ILE A 1034 20.99 27.14 8.03
C ILE A 1034 19.46 27.10 8.13
N THR A 1035 18.93 27.43 9.30
CA THR A 1035 17.50 27.65 9.49
C THR A 1035 17.20 29.12 9.73
N PHE A 1036 16.04 29.58 9.28
CA PHE A 1036 15.52 30.91 9.58
C PHE A 1036 14.01 30.81 9.79
N GLN A 1037 13.51 31.57 10.76
CA GLN A 1037 12.12 31.44 11.23
C GLN A 1037 11.30 32.66 10.86
N THR A 1038 10.26 32.45 10.05
CA THR A 1038 9.32 33.47 9.64
C THR A 1038 8.19 33.58 10.65
N ASN A 1039 8.13 34.73 11.33
CA ASN A 1039 6.94 35.13 12.07
C ASN A 1039 5.85 35.52 11.08
N VAL A 1040 4.84 34.66 10.94
CA VAL A 1040 3.62 34.99 10.22
C VAL A 1040 2.59 35.39 11.27
N GLY A 1041 2.15 36.65 11.27
CA GLY A 1041 1.04 37.08 12.13
C GLY A 1041 1.41 37.61 13.53
N LYS A 1042 0.49 37.44 14.50
CA LYS A 1042 0.60 37.97 15.88
C LYS A 1042 1.45 37.05 16.77
N ASP A 1043 1.91 37.55 17.93
CA ASP A 1043 2.84 36.92 18.89
C ASP A 1043 2.48 35.49 19.39
N ASN A 1044 1.35 34.91 18.96
CA ASN A 1044 0.82 33.61 19.35
C ASN A 1044 0.56 32.64 18.17
N GLU A 1045 1.12 32.89 16.99
CA GLU A 1045 1.07 32.00 15.82
C GLU A 1045 2.33 31.11 15.70
N SER A 1046 2.19 29.96 15.02
CA SER A 1046 3.28 28.98 14.83
C SER A 1046 4.32 29.50 13.82
N LEU A 1047 5.59 29.48 14.21
CA LEU A 1047 6.72 29.87 13.37
C LEU A 1047 6.90 28.94 12.17
N ILE A 1048 7.03 29.50 10.96
CA ILE A 1048 7.49 28.74 9.79
C ILE A 1048 9.01 28.67 9.84
N ILE A 1049 9.57 27.48 9.93
CA ILE A 1049 11.02 27.27 9.92
C ILE A 1049 11.42 26.81 8.52
N ASN A 1050 12.21 27.63 7.83
CA ASN A 1050 12.84 27.24 6.57
C ASN A 1050 14.23 26.69 6.86
N THR A 1051 14.59 25.56 6.25
CA THR A 1051 15.90 24.91 6.43
C THR A 1051 16.58 24.76 5.08
N PHE A 1052 17.72 25.43 4.89
CA PHE A 1052 18.54 25.33 3.69
C PHE A 1052 19.82 24.56 4.00
N GLN A 1053 20.06 23.50 3.24
CA GLN A 1053 21.21 22.60 3.37
C GLN A 1053 22.45 23.15 2.63
N ASP A 1054 23.65 22.78 3.05
CA ASP A 1054 24.94 23.22 2.46
C ASP A 1054 25.03 23.05 0.93
N GLY A 1055 24.37 22.04 0.36
CA GLY A 1055 24.27 21.80 -1.08
C GLY A 1055 23.26 22.70 -1.83
N HIS A 1056 22.44 23.49 -1.13
CA HIS A 1056 21.39 24.30 -1.76
C HIS A 1056 21.99 25.41 -2.67
N PRO A 1057 21.43 25.69 -3.87
CA PRO A 1057 21.98 26.66 -4.81
C PRO A 1057 22.17 28.09 -4.26
N SER A 1058 21.44 28.45 -3.22
CA SER A 1058 21.56 29.76 -2.55
C SER A 1058 22.84 29.94 -1.74
N PHE A 1059 23.54 28.86 -1.37
CA PHE A 1059 24.84 28.94 -0.72
C PHE A 1059 25.92 29.39 -1.72
N LYS A 1060 26.65 30.45 -1.35
CA LYS A 1060 27.77 31.01 -2.10
C LYS A 1060 29.07 30.78 -1.35
N TYR A 1061 29.93 29.94 -1.94
CA TYR A 1061 31.26 29.59 -1.43
C TYR A 1061 32.33 30.39 -2.15
N ALA A 1062 33.20 31.10 -1.41
CA ALA A 1062 34.22 31.97 -1.99
C ALA A 1062 35.58 31.86 -1.26
N PRO A 1063 36.68 31.57 -1.98
CA PRO A 1063 36.70 31.06 -3.35
C PRO A 1063 36.14 29.63 -3.38
N SER A 1064 35.34 29.28 -4.39
CA SER A 1064 34.67 27.97 -4.46
C SER A 1064 35.64 26.79 -4.46
N SER A 1065 36.87 26.98 -4.96
CA SER A 1065 37.94 25.97 -4.96
C SER A 1065 38.52 25.66 -3.58
N SER A 1066 38.24 26.48 -2.57
CA SER A 1066 38.68 26.25 -1.18
C SER A 1066 37.67 25.48 -0.33
N TRP A 1067 36.52 25.15 -0.90
CA TRP A 1067 35.49 24.31 -0.27
C TRP A 1067 35.41 23.00 -1.03
N SER A 1068 35.68 21.90 -0.34
CA SER A 1068 35.69 20.59 -0.96
C SER A 1068 35.18 19.53 -0.01
N THR A 1069 34.74 18.43 -0.59
CA THR A 1069 34.61 17.15 0.12
C THR A 1069 36.00 16.51 0.15
N PRO A 1070 36.48 15.91 1.26
CA PRO A 1070 37.85 15.39 1.37
C PRO A 1070 38.14 14.22 0.43
N ASP A 1071 39.41 14.09 -0.01
CA ASP A 1071 39.84 13.07 -0.98
C ASP A 1071 39.83 11.62 -0.45
N LYS A 1072 39.80 11.42 0.87
CA LYS A 1072 39.72 10.09 1.52
C LYS A 1072 38.30 9.79 1.99
N VAL A 1073 37.36 9.82 1.06
CA VAL A 1073 35.96 9.39 1.27
C VAL A 1073 35.88 7.91 1.71
N GLY A 1074 36.93 7.09 1.53
CA GLY A 1074 36.95 5.68 1.99
C GLY A 1074 37.01 5.47 3.51
N THR A 1075 37.32 6.51 4.31
CA THR A 1075 37.12 6.54 5.78
C THR A 1075 35.82 7.29 6.16
N PHE A 1076 35.01 7.59 5.15
CA PHE A 1076 33.84 8.47 5.14
C PHE A 1076 32.82 7.92 4.11
N ILE A 1077 32.29 6.73 4.33
CA ILE A 1077 31.36 6.05 3.42
C ILE A 1077 29.97 6.72 3.29
N GLY A 1078 29.69 7.22 2.08
CA GLY A 1078 28.42 7.89 1.72
C GLY A 1078 28.61 8.94 0.61
N SER A 1079 29.03 8.52 -0.58
CA SER A 1079 29.31 9.45 -1.69
C SER A 1079 28.05 10.12 -2.27
N ASN A 1080 27.68 11.29 -1.73
CA ASN A 1080 26.94 12.33 -2.44
C ASN A 1080 27.79 13.62 -2.49
N GLY A 1081 29.01 13.57 -3.02
CA GLY A 1081 29.83 14.77 -3.24
C GLY A 1081 29.45 15.44 -4.56
N GLN A 1082 28.85 16.64 -4.52
CA GLN A 1082 28.71 17.47 -5.72
C GLN A 1082 30.09 18.00 -6.14
N TYR A 1083 30.54 17.62 -7.34
CA TYR A 1083 31.70 18.24 -8.00
C TYR A 1083 31.22 19.52 -8.71
N ARG A 1084 31.68 20.71 -8.29
CA ARG A 1084 31.48 21.95 -9.06
C ARG A 1084 32.71 22.19 -9.94
N THR A 1085 32.62 21.88 -11.22
CA THR A 1085 33.46 22.54 -12.23
C THR A 1085 32.81 23.88 -12.58
N SER A 1086 33.49 24.98 -12.26
CA SER A 1086 33.37 26.25 -13.01
C SER A 1086 33.54 25.94 -14.50
N SER A 1087 32.82 26.50 -15.47
CA SER A 1087 32.15 27.78 -15.59
C SER A 1087 31.31 27.73 -16.87
N ALA A 1088 30.22 28.49 -16.91
CA ALA A 1088 29.49 28.80 -18.12
C ALA A 1088 30.39 29.49 -19.17
N ILE A 1089 30.23 29.09 -20.43
CA ILE A 1089 29.95 30.01 -21.54
C ILE A 1089 28.62 29.56 -22.12
#